data_AF-A0A351X0I3-F1
#
_entry.id   AF-A0A351X0I3-F1
#
_cell.length_a   1.000
_cell.length_b   1.000
_cell.length_c   1.000
_cell.angle_alpha   90.00
_cell.angle_beta   90.00
_cell.angle_gamma   90.00
#
_symmetry.space_group_name_H-M   'P 1'
#
loop_
_entity.id
_entity.type
_entity.pdbx_description
1 polymer ?
#
loop_
_entity_poly.entity_id
_entity_poly.type
_entity_poly.pdbx_seq_one_letter_code
_entity_poly.pdbx_strand_id
1 'polypeptide(L)'
;MRWAAGFAVLGLSLVLGGRAEASPQYTMDCTSCHTMPPTDSGTTKKIAATGAVPGNHAGHAGSAASSCVVCHNADVLTYTNSHRNKSIELSDGFGYTRKVGGFLNQTSVPPNPLGTCATAACHSNGTGASRPVATNRATPAWGSAAIDKTAGGCVTCHDVAPATGNHPTVGTKHASYFGTGTGSCVKCHSDHYNEAKPFAHATSAGQRNIEVKFATGGAFAANQCSNLYCHSDGRGSYTPPTWGGTLDCSGCHGTATTDTLSGAHAKHVNNAAFLGTSYGCVECHSATVSDNSTIADFNNHVNSSKDLAGAHVGTPVAGTCSTAYCHSDGKGTNKTIAWSSVTSLDCKGCHGSAAAPDFASVAGEPNYLNAGIDQPLANSHKNHVTAAADCQNCHTATTATGTSIKAGAPHTDGTAQVAAGPGKSFDIAGKSCSNVSCHTGGGILTGVAAAKWGDSLGCVGCHGDASTLSSNAHAKHVNVTTGKGYNCQTCHSQTVSGSSTIVGKAYHGDSAVEVVGASVTFTSADKSCATSCHLSATPQWNNVATGACGTCHNALSNTAGGLIGTNAHNAHFSAGYGPQFSSTAAASCSNCHTSNTAATHADGTLQLVAGFNAIGTCNDCHKQSVNWTTGRLSCESCHSTAGGALSVISGVTAPDKTLAATAGHGKAGVAQSCQACHDNTASHISGVAGDQKRLLPALTGAANTECNYCHQDSGKVTARTLNMQVHVGTANTCAACHDPHGTTNSLMLRTTLGSTSGVTFTGSDFVNGSGTGVCQACHTGTTYFKQGVAETNHPTTGCLDCHAHNTASGTAFEPNRECDSCHGYPPAPRQTTTAVTFGVQGNWSTARFEDYSGGGGAHVVAAHIKKDAKPSEGWANCLPCHFGGAANHAKAMPFKNHVDNVTVKIDPSLRFSDDAFATYTGAKLVNDGTNQTGTCFNVSCHFRPSPQWSIEK
;
A
#
# COMPACT_ATOMS: atom_id res chain seq x y z
N MET A 1 82.87 73.64 46.35
CA MET A 1 84.17 73.05 46.78
C MET A 1 84.94 74.12 47.56
N ARG A 2 85.80 73.82 48.55
CA ARG A 2 86.21 72.52 49.14
C ARG A 2 86.65 72.77 50.61
N TRP A 3 85.71 73.14 51.48
CA TRP A 3 85.99 73.73 52.82
C TRP A 3 86.75 75.09 52.66
N ALA A 4 87.30 75.82 53.64
CA ALA A 4 87.36 75.88 55.12
C ALA A 4 87.75 77.35 55.50
N ALA A 5 87.78 77.86 56.74
CA ALA A 5 87.45 77.36 58.09
C ALA A 5 86.50 78.40 58.78
N GLY A 6 86.49 78.80 60.07
CA GLY A 6 87.27 78.50 61.29
C GLY A 6 88.47 79.42 61.57
N PHE A 7 88.94 79.64 62.81
CA PHE A 7 88.36 79.36 64.15
C PHE A 7 89.18 80.10 65.26
N ALA A 8 88.66 80.13 66.52
CA ALA A 8 89.30 80.66 67.75
C ALA A 8 89.46 82.22 67.81
N VAL A 9 89.90 82.89 68.89
CA VAL A 9 90.46 82.48 70.21
C VAL A 9 90.04 83.47 71.34
N LEU A 10 90.27 83.14 72.64
CA LEU A 10 89.70 83.83 73.82
C LEU A 10 90.49 83.55 75.14
N GLY A 11 90.34 84.34 76.24
CA GLY A 11 90.67 83.92 77.64
C GLY A 11 90.89 84.98 78.78
N LEU A 12 90.72 84.57 80.09
CA LEU A 12 91.28 85.08 81.42
C LEU A 12 90.28 85.55 82.57
N SER A 13 90.45 85.12 83.87
CA SER A 13 90.11 85.81 85.21
C SER A 13 89.91 84.90 86.48
N LEU A 14 90.09 85.37 87.76
CA LEU A 14 89.76 84.65 89.06
C LEU A 14 89.85 85.47 90.43
N VAL A 15 89.25 84.94 91.54
CA VAL A 15 89.46 85.16 93.04
C VAL A 15 88.46 86.00 93.91
N LEU A 16 87.70 85.32 94.82
CA LEU A 16 87.33 85.67 96.22
C LEU A 16 86.44 84.53 96.84
N GLY A 17 86.22 84.43 98.17
CA GLY A 17 85.43 83.30 98.71
C GLY A 17 84.91 83.35 100.16
N GLY A 18 83.80 82.64 100.40
CA GLY A 18 83.15 82.39 101.69
C GLY A 18 82.67 80.93 101.81
N ARG A 19 82.14 80.52 102.98
CA ARG A 19 81.84 79.11 103.29
C ARG A 19 80.51 78.65 102.68
N ALA A 20 80.52 78.29 101.40
CA ALA A 20 79.45 77.52 100.79
C ALA A 20 79.49 76.06 101.24
N GLU A 21 78.32 75.45 101.50
CA GLU A 21 78.19 74.01 101.30
C GLU A 21 78.43 73.74 99.80
N ALA A 22 79.24 72.73 99.49
CA ALA A 22 79.60 72.44 98.12
C ALA A 22 78.40 71.85 97.36
N SER A 23 77.65 72.71 96.66
CA SER A 23 76.71 72.30 95.61
C SER A 23 77.39 71.27 94.71
N PRO A 24 76.78 70.11 94.44
CA PRO A 24 77.43 69.04 93.70
C PRO A 24 77.89 69.57 92.33
N GLN A 25 79.20 69.48 92.07
CA GLN A 25 79.86 70.13 90.93
C GLN A 25 79.44 69.57 89.55
N TYR A 26 78.55 68.57 89.55
CA TYR A 26 77.95 67.94 88.39
C TYR A 26 76.46 67.69 88.69
N THR A 27 75.57 68.14 87.78
CA THR A 27 74.17 67.71 87.79
C THR A 27 74.10 66.25 87.38
N MET A 28 74.08 65.36 88.36
CA MET A 28 73.89 63.92 88.11
C MET A 28 72.47 63.67 87.63
N ASP A 29 72.34 62.81 86.63
CA ASP A 29 71.08 62.31 86.07
C ASP A 29 71.13 60.77 85.98
N CYS A 30 70.15 60.17 85.31
CA CYS A 30 70.17 58.75 85.02
C CYS A 30 71.40 58.33 84.17
N THR A 31 71.72 59.10 83.11
CA THR A 31 72.81 58.77 82.17
C THR A 31 74.19 58.81 82.83
N SER A 32 74.35 59.63 83.88
CA SER A 32 75.53 59.70 84.76
C SER A 32 75.81 58.40 85.53
N CYS A 33 74.86 57.45 85.57
CA CYS A 33 74.99 56.20 86.33
C CYS A 33 74.67 54.92 85.53
N HIS A 34 73.88 54.99 84.46
CA HIS A 34 73.54 53.89 83.57
C HIS A 34 72.92 54.43 82.26
N THR A 35 72.86 53.63 81.20
CA THR A 35 72.13 54.03 79.97
C THR A 35 70.64 54.27 80.24
N MET A 36 69.92 54.87 79.29
CA MET A 36 68.46 55.00 79.30
C MET A 36 67.84 54.36 78.04
N PRO A 37 67.13 53.22 78.15
CA PRO A 37 66.92 52.42 79.37
C PRO A 37 68.24 51.81 79.91
N PRO A 38 68.27 51.38 81.18
CA PRO A 38 69.42 50.67 81.73
C PRO A 38 69.74 49.44 80.89
N THR A 39 71.00 49.29 80.50
CA THR A 39 71.51 48.06 79.89
C THR A 39 71.52 46.96 80.93
N ASP A 40 71.16 45.75 80.54
CA ASP A 40 71.08 44.64 81.47
C ASP A 40 72.44 43.98 81.70
N SER A 41 72.77 43.76 82.97
CA SER A 41 73.97 43.05 83.38
C SER A 41 73.75 41.55 83.18
N GLY A 42 74.59 40.92 82.35
CA GLY A 42 74.70 39.45 82.26
C GLY A 42 75.27 38.78 83.52
N THR A 43 75.28 39.47 84.67
CA THR A 43 75.76 39.00 85.96
C THR A 43 74.83 39.47 87.08
N THR A 44 74.94 38.87 88.27
CA THR A 44 74.13 39.22 89.45
C THR A 44 74.48 40.56 90.10
N LYS A 45 75.36 41.37 89.50
CA LYS A 45 75.85 42.64 90.06
C LYS A 45 75.82 43.76 89.01
N LYS A 46 75.73 45.02 89.47
CA LYS A 46 75.88 46.18 88.58
C LYS A 46 77.30 46.20 88.02
N ILE A 47 77.45 46.30 86.70
CA ILE A 47 78.75 46.47 86.05
C ILE A 47 79.12 47.95 86.12
N ALA A 48 80.01 48.31 87.04
CA ALA A 48 80.36 49.71 87.30
C ALA A 48 80.91 50.45 86.06
N ALA A 49 81.59 49.75 85.16
CA ALA A 49 82.22 50.33 83.96
C ALA A 49 81.24 50.65 82.82
N THR A 50 80.08 49.99 82.75
CA THR A 50 79.04 50.23 81.71
C THR A 50 77.75 50.81 82.28
N GLY A 51 77.64 50.86 83.62
CA GLY A 51 76.40 51.18 84.32
C GLY A 51 75.36 50.05 84.32
N ALA A 52 75.59 48.94 83.61
CA ALA A 52 74.58 47.91 83.39
C ALA A 52 74.07 47.26 84.69
N VAL A 53 72.75 47.07 84.80
CA VAL A 53 72.03 46.68 86.03
C VAL A 53 71.46 45.26 85.89
N PRO A 54 71.52 44.38 86.92
CA PRO A 54 70.93 43.04 86.83
C PRO A 54 69.40 43.11 86.66
N GLY A 55 68.87 42.51 85.60
CA GLY A 55 67.44 42.53 85.27
C GLY A 55 67.18 42.35 83.78
N ASN A 56 66.02 42.81 83.32
CA ASN A 56 65.58 42.82 81.92
C ASN A 56 65.08 44.23 81.48
N HIS A 57 65.63 45.29 82.06
CA HIS A 57 65.22 46.68 81.88
C HIS A 57 65.29 47.13 80.41
N ALA A 58 66.30 46.72 79.65
CA ALA A 58 66.45 47.09 78.24
C ALA A 58 65.36 46.48 77.34
N GLY A 59 64.73 45.38 77.78
CA GLY A 59 63.59 44.76 77.11
C GLY A 59 62.22 45.35 77.49
N HIS A 60 62.11 45.98 78.66
CA HIS A 60 60.82 46.43 79.22
C HIS A 60 60.63 47.94 79.26
N ALA A 61 61.71 48.72 79.39
CA ALA A 61 61.66 50.18 79.42
C ALA A 61 61.95 50.79 78.04
N GLY A 62 61.44 52.02 77.84
CA GLY A 62 61.75 52.86 76.70
C GLY A 62 62.91 53.81 76.98
N SER A 63 63.26 54.64 75.99
CA SER A 63 64.32 55.66 76.09
C SER A 63 63.96 56.89 76.94
N ALA A 64 62.83 56.88 77.67
CA ALA A 64 62.35 57.98 78.49
C ALA A 64 61.95 57.50 79.90
N ALA A 65 62.26 58.31 80.93
CA ALA A 65 62.01 57.97 82.33
C ALA A 65 60.52 57.69 82.64
N SER A 66 59.59 58.28 81.88
CA SER A 66 58.15 58.00 81.97
C SER A 66 57.77 56.53 81.71
N SER A 67 58.61 55.77 80.98
CA SER A 67 58.40 54.32 80.81
C SER A 67 58.74 53.52 82.07
N CYS A 68 59.63 54.03 82.92
CA CYS A 68 60.00 53.40 84.20
C CYS A 68 58.93 53.59 85.28
N VAL A 69 58.10 54.64 85.16
CA VAL A 69 57.05 55.00 86.14
C VAL A 69 56.04 53.88 86.37
N VAL A 70 55.79 53.07 85.32
CA VAL A 70 54.93 51.87 85.43
C VAL A 70 55.42 50.94 86.54
N CYS A 71 56.74 50.71 86.63
CA CYS A 71 57.32 49.74 87.56
C CYS A 71 57.86 50.37 88.86
N HIS A 72 58.31 51.62 88.83
CA HIS A 72 59.08 52.27 89.91
C HIS A 72 58.42 53.53 90.49
N ASN A 73 57.10 53.70 90.34
CA ASN A 73 56.31 54.86 90.73
C ASN A 73 56.74 56.19 90.05
N ALA A 74 56.10 57.32 90.38
CA ALA A 74 56.36 58.62 89.76
C ALA A 74 57.73 59.26 90.13
N ASP A 75 58.36 58.86 91.23
CA ASP A 75 59.59 59.44 91.79
C ASP A 75 60.79 59.32 90.82
N VAL A 76 60.77 58.34 89.91
CA VAL A 76 61.81 58.19 88.86
C VAL A 76 61.78 59.29 87.78
N LEU A 77 60.76 60.16 87.78
CA LEU A 77 60.75 61.37 86.97
C LEU A 77 61.64 62.48 87.54
N THR A 78 62.04 62.39 88.81
CA THR A 78 62.79 63.41 89.54
C THR A 78 64.04 62.83 90.19
N TYR A 79 65.19 62.94 89.50
CA TYR A 79 66.47 62.50 90.06
C TYR A 79 66.77 63.24 91.38
N THR A 80 66.87 62.46 92.45
CA THR A 80 67.10 62.91 93.82
C THR A 80 68.09 61.95 94.49
N ASN A 81 68.89 62.43 95.46
CA ASN A 81 69.90 61.59 96.12
C ASN A 81 69.30 60.39 96.88
N SER A 82 67.99 60.41 97.19
CA SER A 82 67.19 59.28 97.67
C SER A 82 67.17 58.08 96.71
N HIS A 83 67.39 58.27 95.40
CA HIS A 83 67.55 57.17 94.43
C HIS A 83 68.84 56.34 94.66
N ARG A 84 69.60 56.64 95.73
CA ARG A 84 70.73 55.86 96.24
C ARG A 84 70.49 55.30 97.66
N ASN A 85 69.23 55.25 98.12
CA ASN A 85 68.81 54.77 99.46
C ASN A 85 69.15 53.30 99.78
N LYS A 86 69.54 52.50 98.78
CA LYS A 86 69.84 51.05 98.83
C LYS A 86 68.63 50.12 98.81
N SER A 87 67.42 50.64 98.67
CA SER A 87 66.22 49.85 98.32
C SER A 87 65.92 49.97 96.81
N ILE A 88 64.95 49.18 96.34
CA ILE A 88 64.37 49.31 95.01
C ILE A 88 62.88 49.53 95.26
N GLU A 89 62.42 50.76 95.07
CA GLU A 89 60.99 51.07 95.18
C GLU A 89 60.26 50.55 93.94
N LEU A 90 59.02 50.10 94.13
CA LEU A 90 58.15 49.58 93.07
C LEU A 90 56.76 50.21 93.19
N SER A 91 56.06 50.32 92.06
CA SER A 91 54.68 50.80 92.00
C SER A 91 53.71 49.88 92.73
N ASP A 92 52.74 50.44 93.45
CA ASP A 92 51.60 49.70 93.98
C ASP A 92 50.85 48.93 92.87
N GLY A 93 50.35 47.75 93.22
CA GLY A 93 49.70 46.82 92.28
C GLY A 93 50.63 45.84 91.57
N PHE A 94 51.95 46.04 91.60
CA PHE A 94 52.93 45.09 91.07
C PHE A 94 53.35 44.08 92.14
N GLY A 95 52.75 42.88 92.09
CA GLY A 95 53.04 41.79 93.01
C GLY A 95 54.42 41.18 92.76
N TYR A 96 55.43 41.65 93.49
CA TYR A 96 56.81 41.17 93.43
C TYR A 96 57.15 40.21 94.57
N THR A 97 57.59 38.99 94.24
CA THR A 97 57.97 37.97 95.24
C THR A 97 59.49 37.96 95.51
N ARG A 98 59.93 38.53 96.65
CA ARG A 98 61.38 38.51 96.99
C ARG A 98 61.84 37.09 97.34
N LYS A 99 62.87 36.57 96.66
CA LYS A 99 63.54 35.34 97.08
C LYS A 99 64.38 35.61 98.33
N VAL A 100 64.02 35.02 99.47
CA VAL A 100 64.69 35.27 100.76
C VAL A 100 65.94 34.41 100.89
N GLY A 101 67.11 35.03 100.74
CA GLY A 101 68.37 34.57 101.32
C GLY A 101 68.65 35.27 102.66
N GLY A 102 69.55 34.71 103.46
CA GLY A 102 69.90 35.22 104.80
C GLY A 102 70.51 36.62 104.83
N PHE A 103 70.56 37.20 106.04
CA PHE A 103 71.03 38.57 106.32
C PHE A 103 72.35 38.96 105.63
N LEU A 104 72.35 40.08 104.91
CA LEU A 104 73.56 40.75 104.40
C LEU A 104 73.46 42.27 104.57
N ASN A 105 74.10 42.82 105.60
CA ASN A 105 74.30 44.26 105.77
C ASN A 105 75.53 44.76 104.98
N GLN A 106 75.62 44.39 103.70
CA GLN A 106 76.76 44.72 102.83
C GLN A 106 76.30 45.00 101.38
N THR A 107 77.16 45.67 100.61
CA THR A 107 76.81 46.33 99.34
C THR A 107 76.46 45.40 98.18
N SER A 108 75.34 45.72 97.51
CA SER A 108 75.17 45.56 96.06
C SER A 108 75.11 44.14 95.48
N VAL A 109 74.53 43.18 96.22
CA VAL A 109 74.14 41.88 95.66
C VAL A 109 72.63 41.66 95.85
N PRO A 110 71.81 41.96 94.83
CA PRO A 110 70.41 41.55 94.80
C PRO A 110 70.27 40.01 94.84
N PRO A 111 69.13 39.45 95.30
CA PRO A 111 68.87 38.01 95.20
C PRO A 111 68.96 37.52 93.76
N ASN A 112 69.52 36.32 93.56
CA ASN A 112 69.51 35.63 92.27
C ASN A 112 68.75 34.29 92.36
N PRO A 113 67.75 34.02 91.51
CA PRO A 113 67.04 34.99 90.66
C PRO A 113 66.46 36.18 91.44
N LEU A 114 66.31 37.31 90.75
CA LEU A 114 65.42 38.38 91.16
C LEU A 114 63.97 37.87 91.09
N GLY A 115 63.07 38.46 91.88
CA GLY A 115 61.71 37.97 92.06
C GLY A 115 60.86 37.96 90.79
N THR A 116 59.66 37.37 90.88
CA THR A 116 58.69 37.38 89.77
C THR A 116 57.66 38.49 89.93
N CYS A 117 57.26 39.11 88.83
CA CYS A 117 56.28 40.20 88.76
C CYS A 117 54.88 39.65 88.43
N ALA A 118 54.29 38.90 89.36
CA ALA A 118 53.20 37.96 89.12
C ALA A 118 51.81 38.56 88.82
N THR A 119 51.67 39.89 88.77
CA THR A 119 50.42 40.60 88.45
C THR A 119 50.44 41.37 87.11
N ALA A 120 51.59 41.50 86.45
CA ALA A 120 51.65 42.09 85.10
C ALA A 120 51.00 41.15 84.07
N ALA A 121 50.27 41.67 83.07
CA ALA A 121 49.48 40.82 82.16
C ALA A 121 50.32 39.90 81.26
N CYS A 122 51.51 40.33 80.82
CA CYS A 122 52.50 39.45 80.15
C CYS A 122 53.05 38.33 81.07
N HIS A 123 52.77 38.41 82.37
CA HIS A 123 53.25 37.50 83.42
C HIS A 123 52.07 36.96 84.25
N SER A 124 50.85 36.98 83.68
CA SER A 124 49.66 36.36 84.24
C SER A 124 49.09 35.35 83.24
N ASN A 125 47.91 34.79 83.52
CA ASN A 125 47.18 33.91 82.62
C ASN A 125 46.32 34.68 81.57
N GLY A 126 46.55 35.98 81.40
CA GLY A 126 45.91 36.78 80.34
C GLY A 126 44.42 37.11 80.52
N THR A 127 43.73 36.57 81.52
CA THR A 127 42.25 36.64 81.62
C THR A 127 41.67 38.00 82.07
N GLY A 128 42.49 39.05 82.14
CA GLY A 128 42.12 40.33 82.76
C GLY A 128 42.03 40.26 84.29
N ALA A 129 42.03 41.43 84.94
CA ALA A 129 42.01 41.53 86.40
C ALA A 129 40.58 41.41 86.96
N SER A 130 40.28 40.32 87.67
CA SER A 130 39.11 40.20 88.59
C SER A 130 38.99 38.85 89.32
N ARG A 131 39.64 37.77 88.87
CA ARG A 131 39.54 36.43 89.51
C ARG A 131 40.69 36.11 90.48
N PRO A 132 40.47 35.24 91.50
CA PRO A 132 41.44 35.04 92.57
C PRO A 132 42.55 34.04 92.20
N VAL A 133 43.80 34.53 92.14
CA VAL A 133 45.12 33.98 92.59
C VAL A 133 45.52 32.50 92.34
N ALA A 134 44.60 31.55 92.15
CA ALA A 134 44.86 30.12 92.30
C ALA A 134 45.65 29.43 91.16
N THR A 135 45.68 30.00 89.95
CA THR A 135 46.28 29.35 88.76
C THR A 135 46.95 30.34 87.80
N ASN A 136 48.02 30.99 88.27
CA ASN A 136 48.94 31.72 87.38
C ASN A 136 49.93 30.74 86.73
N ARG A 137 50.26 30.93 85.44
CA ARG A 137 51.38 30.24 84.79
C ARG A 137 52.69 30.57 85.50
N ALA A 138 53.64 29.62 85.52
CA ALA A 138 54.94 29.81 86.15
C ALA A 138 55.69 30.99 85.50
N THR A 139 55.91 32.04 86.28
CA THR A 139 56.46 33.31 85.77
C THR A 139 57.98 33.24 85.64
N PRO A 140 58.57 33.76 84.54
CA PRO A 140 60.01 33.93 84.46
C PRO A 140 60.52 34.84 85.59
N ALA A 141 61.69 34.51 86.13
CA ALA A 141 62.40 35.37 87.05
C ALA A 141 62.82 36.67 86.35
N TRP A 142 62.81 37.80 87.07
CA TRP A 142 63.40 39.02 86.53
C TRP A 142 64.91 38.80 86.28
N GLY A 143 65.39 39.17 85.09
CA GLY A 143 66.74 38.83 84.62
C GLY A 143 66.89 37.45 83.96
N SER A 144 65.81 36.71 83.70
CA SER A 144 65.84 35.55 82.79
C SER A 144 65.96 36.00 81.32
N ALA A 145 66.45 35.15 80.43
CA ALA A 145 66.46 35.42 78.99
C ALA A 145 65.07 35.84 78.47
N ALA A 146 65.06 36.76 77.50
CA ALA A 146 63.84 37.28 76.90
C ALA A 146 63.09 36.20 76.09
N ILE A 147 61.76 36.33 76.02
CA ILE A 147 60.92 35.48 75.17
C ILE A 147 61.19 35.85 73.71
N ASP A 148 61.67 34.88 72.94
CA ASP A 148 61.91 35.03 71.50
C ASP A 148 60.60 35.06 70.70
N LYS A 149 60.63 35.65 69.50
CA LYS A 149 59.49 35.77 68.58
C LYS A 149 59.27 34.54 67.68
N THR A 150 60.07 33.48 67.79
CA THR A 150 59.78 32.22 67.08
C THR A 150 58.47 31.59 67.55
N ALA A 151 57.92 30.65 66.76
CA ALA A 151 56.55 30.15 66.90
C ALA A 151 56.18 29.56 68.28
N GLY A 152 57.16 29.16 69.11
CA GLY A 152 56.92 28.74 70.50
C GLY A 152 56.71 29.90 71.48
N GLY A 153 57.29 31.08 71.23
CA GLY A 153 57.28 32.20 72.17
C GLY A 153 55.89 32.82 72.36
N CYS A 154 55.15 33.04 71.26
CA CYS A 154 53.79 33.58 71.32
C CYS A 154 52.79 32.65 72.05
N VAL A 155 53.02 31.33 72.02
CA VAL A 155 52.20 30.34 72.74
C VAL A 155 52.33 30.48 74.27
N THR A 156 53.34 31.18 74.78
CA THR A 156 53.44 31.54 76.21
C THR A 156 52.24 32.37 76.71
N CYS A 157 51.58 33.11 75.81
CA CYS A 157 50.46 34.00 76.13
C CYS A 157 49.18 33.73 75.31
N HIS A 158 49.25 32.94 74.24
CA HIS A 158 48.15 32.65 73.31
C HIS A 158 47.85 31.15 73.17
N ASP A 159 48.07 30.36 74.23
CA ASP A 159 47.74 28.94 74.27
C ASP A 159 46.24 28.65 74.47
N VAL A 160 45.50 29.59 75.06
CA VAL A 160 44.06 29.43 75.38
C VAL A 160 43.28 30.65 74.90
N ALA A 161 42.22 30.41 74.13
CA ALA A 161 41.29 31.47 73.72
C ALA A 161 40.39 31.93 74.90
N PRO A 162 40.05 33.23 75.01
CA PRO A 162 39.20 33.72 76.09
C PRO A 162 37.84 33.01 76.17
N ALA A 163 37.43 32.65 77.38
CA ALA A 163 36.18 31.93 77.68
C ALA A 163 34.91 32.82 77.57
N THR A 164 34.82 33.62 76.52
CA THR A 164 33.72 34.56 76.22
C THR A 164 32.59 33.91 75.42
N GLY A 165 32.70 32.63 75.06
CA GLY A 165 31.84 31.95 74.07
C GLY A 165 32.13 32.34 72.61
N ASN A 166 32.65 33.55 72.37
CA ASN A 166 32.88 34.15 71.06
C ASN A 166 34.19 33.72 70.35
N HIS A 167 34.78 32.58 70.74
CA HIS A 167 36.03 32.08 70.17
C HIS A 167 35.87 30.64 69.66
N PRO A 168 36.65 30.21 68.65
CA PRO A 168 36.57 28.85 68.11
C PRO A 168 37.05 27.81 69.12
N THR A 169 36.10 27.07 69.70
CA THR A 169 36.34 25.90 70.55
C THR A 169 35.89 24.62 69.85
N VAL A 170 36.41 23.46 70.27
CA VAL A 170 36.09 22.16 69.66
C VAL A 170 34.57 21.93 69.63
N GLY A 171 34.03 21.61 68.45
CA GLY A 171 32.58 21.47 68.20
C GLY A 171 31.89 22.72 67.66
N THR A 172 32.50 23.90 67.74
CA THR A 172 31.97 25.12 67.09
C THR A 172 32.25 25.14 65.58
N LYS A 173 31.35 25.72 64.77
CA LYS A 173 31.56 25.84 63.32
C LYS A 173 32.82 26.64 62.97
N HIS A 174 33.13 27.72 63.69
CA HIS A 174 34.37 28.47 63.47
C HIS A 174 35.64 27.63 63.73
N ALA A 175 35.60 26.68 64.68
CA ALA A 175 36.69 25.73 64.84
C ALA A 175 36.78 24.69 63.71
N SER A 176 35.67 24.32 63.06
CA SER A 176 35.69 23.49 61.85
C SER A 176 36.32 24.21 60.65
N TYR A 177 36.00 25.50 60.46
CA TYR A 177 36.50 26.29 59.33
C TYR A 177 37.94 26.82 59.52
N PHE A 178 38.34 27.19 60.74
CA PHE A 178 39.60 27.90 61.00
C PHE A 178 40.53 27.18 62.00
N GLY A 179 40.11 26.06 62.59
CA GLY A 179 40.80 25.40 63.70
C GLY A 179 40.61 26.13 65.04
N THR A 180 41.22 25.58 66.09
CA THR A 180 41.20 26.15 67.46
C THR A 180 42.54 26.78 67.90
N GLY A 181 43.60 26.65 67.09
CA GLY A 181 44.91 27.23 67.37
C GLY A 181 45.01 28.72 67.02
N THR A 182 46.15 29.35 67.31
CA THR A 182 46.41 30.78 67.07
C THR A 182 46.18 31.25 65.63
N GLY A 183 46.35 30.36 64.64
CA GLY A 183 46.01 30.62 63.22
C GLY A 183 44.52 30.87 62.94
N SER A 184 43.64 30.55 63.88
CA SER A 184 42.21 30.92 63.84
C SER A 184 41.97 32.35 64.31
N CYS A 185 42.74 32.83 65.30
CA CYS A 185 42.60 34.16 65.87
C CYS A 185 42.85 35.26 64.84
N VAL A 186 43.85 35.08 63.98
CA VAL A 186 44.22 36.04 62.90
C VAL A 186 43.18 36.13 61.76
N LYS A 187 42.08 35.36 61.82
CA LYS A 187 40.91 35.54 60.94
C LYS A 187 39.99 36.67 61.41
N CYS A 188 40.02 36.98 62.70
CA CYS A 188 39.17 37.96 63.37
C CYS A 188 39.95 39.08 64.08
N HIS A 189 41.26 38.92 64.29
CA HIS A 189 42.12 39.86 65.02
C HIS A 189 43.38 40.20 64.23
N SER A 190 44.00 41.34 64.54
CA SER A 190 45.27 41.77 63.96
C SER A 190 46.41 40.80 64.30
N ASP A 191 47.22 40.43 63.30
CA ASP A 191 48.47 39.70 63.50
C ASP A 191 49.63 40.69 63.76
N HIS A 192 50.28 40.56 64.92
CA HIS A 192 51.42 41.37 65.34
C HIS A 192 52.78 40.68 65.12
N TYR A 193 52.82 39.45 64.59
CA TYR A 193 54.04 38.64 64.45
C TYR A 193 55.17 39.33 63.65
N ASN A 194 54.80 40.08 62.62
CA ASN A 194 55.74 40.73 61.70
C ASN A 194 56.18 42.14 62.12
N GLU A 195 55.74 42.63 63.29
CA GLU A 195 56.12 43.97 63.77
C GLU A 195 57.59 44.04 64.21
N ALA A 196 58.17 45.25 64.21
CA ALA A 196 59.53 45.48 64.70
C ALA A 196 59.70 45.22 66.21
N LYS A 197 58.59 45.20 66.97
CA LYS A 197 58.53 44.79 68.39
C LYS A 197 57.26 43.97 68.63
N PRO A 198 57.20 42.67 68.27
CA PRO A 198 55.95 41.90 68.24
C PRO A 198 55.17 41.90 69.56
N PHE A 199 55.85 41.94 70.70
CA PHE A 199 55.24 41.98 72.04
C PHE A 199 54.75 43.38 72.48
N ALA A 200 54.90 44.43 71.67
CA ALA A 200 54.48 45.79 72.02
C ALA A 200 52.97 45.93 72.22
N HIS A 201 52.16 45.11 71.54
CA HIS A 201 50.71 45.04 71.74
C HIS A 201 50.34 44.58 73.16
N ALA A 202 51.18 43.79 73.83
CA ALA A 202 50.92 43.20 75.15
C ALA A 202 51.26 44.12 76.34
N THR A 203 51.79 45.33 76.08
CA THR A 203 52.19 46.31 77.11
C THR A 203 51.11 46.54 78.18
N SER A 204 51.35 45.96 79.36
CA SER A 204 50.26 45.64 80.31
C SER A 204 49.73 46.82 81.15
N ALA A 205 50.26 48.03 80.96
CA ALA A 205 50.05 49.17 81.85
C ALA A 205 48.70 49.90 81.71
N GLY A 206 47.80 49.45 80.82
CA GLY A 206 46.60 50.23 80.47
C GLY A 206 45.48 49.46 79.79
N GLN A 207 45.27 48.19 80.12
CA GLN A 207 44.07 47.39 79.74
C GLN A 207 43.58 47.59 78.29
N ARG A 208 44.46 47.34 77.30
CA ARG A 208 44.11 47.47 75.87
C ARG A 208 43.00 46.49 75.49
N ASN A 209 41.92 46.99 74.89
CA ASN A 209 40.89 46.16 74.27
C ASN A 209 41.44 45.39 73.06
N ILE A 210 40.99 44.16 72.87
CA ILE A 210 41.31 43.35 71.69
C ILE A 210 40.29 43.70 70.59
N GLU A 211 40.75 44.32 69.50
CA GLU A 211 39.92 44.71 68.36
C GLU A 211 39.52 43.48 67.51
N VAL A 212 38.28 43.43 67.03
CA VAL A 212 37.83 42.48 66.00
C VAL A 212 37.84 43.19 64.65
N LYS A 213 38.58 42.64 63.69
CA LYS A 213 38.81 43.23 62.36
C LYS A 213 38.86 42.16 61.29
N PHE A 214 37.94 42.25 60.32
CA PHE A 214 37.83 41.29 59.22
C PHE A 214 38.53 41.80 57.95
N ALA A 215 39.32 40.94 57.30
CA ALA A 215 40.11 41.30 56.12
C ALA A 215 39.27 41.68 54.88
N THR A 216 38.05 41.16 54.77
CA THR A 216 37.12 41.37 53.64
C THR A 216 36.09 42.46 53.89
N GLY A 217 36.20 43.21 54.98
CA GLY A 217 35.10 44.01 55.53
C GLY A 217 34.06 43.16 56.27
N GLY A 218 33.03 43.82 56.76
CA GLY A 218 32.05 43.28 57.72
C GLY A 218 32.18 43.95 59.10
N ALA A 219 31.24 43.67 60.01
CA ALA A 219 31.23 44.22 61.36
C ALA A 219 30.82 43.17 62.41
N PHE A 220 31.29 43.34 63.64
CA PHE A 220 30.91 42.54 64.80
C PHE A 220 30.41 43.44 65.93
N ALA A 221 29.15 43.25 66.35
CA ALA A 221 28.53 43.99 67.45
C ALA A 221 27.44 43.13 68.11
N ALA A 222 27.24 43.28 69.42
CA ALA A 222 26.19 42.57 70.18
C ALA A 222 26.09 41.05 69.87
N ASN A 223 27.24 40.36 69.84
CA ASN A 223 27.40 38.94 69.49
C ASN A 223 26.85 38.53 68.11
N GLN A 224 26.77 39.46 67.16
CA GLN A 224 26.31 39.22 65.80
C GLN A 224 27.33 39.76 64.78
N CYS A 225 27.45 39.04 63.66
CA CYS A 225 28.30 39.38 62.52
C CYS A 225 27.43 39.86 61.35
N SER A 226 27.87 40.89 60.62
CA SER A 226 27.15 41.40 59.44
C SER A 226 28.07 41.66 58.24
N ASN A 227 27.48 41.65 57.04
CA ASN A 227 28.13 41.91 55.74
C ASN A 227 29.38 41.05 55.47
N LEU A 228 29.30 39.75 55.78
CA LEU A 228 30.37 38.77 55.62
C LEU A 228 29.94 37.65 54.68
N TYR A 229 30.80 37.27 53.72
CA TYR A 229 30.48 36.27 52.69
C TYR A 229 30.03 34.92 53.28
N CYS A 230 30.72 34.43 54.31
CA CYS A 230 30.38 33.18 55.01
C CYS A 230 29.06 33.23 55.82
N HIS A 231 28.36 34.37 55.80
CA HIS A 231 27.06 34.60 56.42
C HIS A 231 26.05 35.13 55.38
N SER A 232 26.20 34.64 54.14
CA SER A 232 25.34 34.94 53.00
C SER A 232 24.91 33.67 52.27
N ASP A 233 23.94 33.81 51.37
CA ASP A 233 23.51 32.78 50.42
C ASP A 233 24.53 32.46 49.31
N GLY A 234 25.70 33.11 49.30
CA GLY A 234 26.70 33.03 48.23
C GLY A 234 26.36 33.86 46.98
N ARG A 235 25.29 34.67 47.04
CA ARG A 235 24.77 35.53 45.96
C ARG A 235 24.68 37.01 46.40
N GLY A 236 24.76 37.29 47.70
CA GLY A 236 24.77 38.63 48.29
C GLY A 236 23.59 38.93 49.23
N SER A 237 22.72 37.95 49.50
CA SER A 237 21.71 38.04 50.55
C SER A 237 22.32 37.59 51.87
N TYR A 238 22.36 38.46 52.89
CA TYR A 238 22.97 38.17 54.19
C TYR A 238 21.92 37.73 55.21
N THR A 239 22.13 36.55 55.81
CA THR A 239 21.33 36.05 56.93
C THR A 239 22.21 36.03 58.18
N PRO A 240 22.12 37.03 59.08
CA PRO A 240 23.01 37.12 60.25
C PRO A 240 22.81 35.92 61.19
N PRO A 241 23.82 35.06 61.42
CA PRO A 241 23.69 33.94 62.35
C PRO A 241 23.91 34.42 63.78
N THR A 242 23.03 34.00 64.69
CA THR A 242 23.24 34.19 66.13
C THR A 242 24.45 33.36 66.59
N TRP A 243 25.40 33.99 67.28
CA TRP A 243 26.57 33.26 67.77
C TRP A 243 26.18 32.12 68.73
N GLY A 244 26.72 30.93 68.49
CA GLY A 244 26.39 29.70 69.25
C GLY A 244 25.10 29.00 68.82
N GLY A 245 24.35 29.55 67.86
CA GLY A 245 23.19 28.88 67.28
C GLY A 245 23.53 27.68 66.40
N THR A 246 22.56 26.77 66.23
CA THR A 246 22.62 25.69 65.23
C THR A 246 22.28 26.23 63.85
N LEU A 247 23.08 25.86 62.85
CA LEU A 247 22.91 26.28 61.46
C LEU A 247 23.12 25.09 60.52
N ASP A 248 22.14 24.85 59.65
CA ASP A 248 22.19 23.90 58.53
C ASP A 248 22.26 24.64 57.18
N CYS A 249 22.24 23.89 56.08
CA CYS A 249 22.31 24.44 54.72
C CYS A 249 21.15 25.42 54.40
N SER A 250 19.97 25.21 54.99
CA SER A 250 18.78 26.01 54.69
C SER A 250 18.82 27.40 55.30
N GLY A 251 19.50 27.56 56.45
CA GLY A 251 19.70 28.87 57.08
C GLY A 251 20.58 29.85 56.29
N CYS A 252 21.26 29.39 55.23
CA CYS A 252 21.99 30.25 54.29
C CYS A 252 21.48 30.14 52.85
N HIS A 253 21.26 28.93 52.32
CA HIS A 253 20.93 28.72 50.90
C HIS A 253 19.44 28.34 50.66
N GLY A 254 18.64 28.21 51.71
CA GLY A 254 17.24 27.74 51.62
C GLY A 254 17.11 26.24 51.37
N THR A 255 15.88 25.75 51.17
CA THR A 255 15.61 24.32 50.98
C THR A 255 15.33 23.97 49.51
N ALA A 256 15.47 22.68 49.18
CA ALA A 256 14.98 22.12 47.92
C ALA A 256 13.47 22.37 47.72
N THR A 257 12.69 22.38 48.81
CA THR A 257 11.22 22.46 48.77
C THR A 257 10.65 23.85 48.44
N THR A 258 11.44 24.94 48.54
CA THR A 258 10.92 26.33 48.47
C THR A 258 11.31 27.14 47.22
N ASP A 259 12.08 26.57 46.28
CA ASP A 259 12.62 27.29 45.09
C ASP A 259 13.37 28.60 45.44
N THR A 260 13.94 28.65 46.64
CA THR A 260 14.79 29.75 47.14
C THR A 260 16.24 29.61 46.65
N LEU A 261 16.64 28.39 46.29
CA LEU A 261 17.82 28.12 45.47
C LEU A 261 17.57 28.65 44.05
N SER A 262 18.59 29.12 43.33
CA SER A 262 18.39 29.75 42.02
C SER A 262 17.63 28.86 41.03
N GLY A 263 16.54 29.36 40.43
CA GLY A 263 15.41 28.58 39.85
C GLY A 263 15.66 27.51 38.78
N ALA A 264 16.91 27.24 38.40
CA ALA A 264 17.28 25.97 37.77
C ALA A 264 17.33 24.81 38.78
N HIS A 265 17.54 25.09 40.08
CA HIS A 265 17.62 24.08 41.14
C HIS A 265 16.30 23.32 41.31
N ALA A 266 15.15 24.00 41.43
CA ALA A 266 13.87 23.31 41.60
C ALA A 266 13.58 22.31 40.47
N LYS A 267 14.09 22.52 39.25
CA LYS A 267 13.96 21.57 38.13
C LYS A 267 14.70 20.25 38.34
N HIS A 268 15.64 20.18 39.29
CA HIS A 268 16.48 19.02 39.58
C HIS A 268 16.26 18.47 41.01
N VAL A 269 16.20 19.35 42.03
CA VAL A 269 16.12 18.95 43.46
C VAL A 269 14.68 18.80 43.98
N ASN A 270 13.68 19.23 43.21
CA ASN A 270 12.27 19.20 43.62
C ASN A 270 11.32 18.96 42.43
N ASN A 271 11.62 17.93 41.62
CA ASN A 271 10.95 17.69 40.35
C ASN A 271 10.72 16.20 40.03
N ALA A 272 10.49 15.37 41.05
CA ALA A 272 10.29 13.93 40.89
C ALA A 272 9.11 13.56 39.95
N ALA A 273 8.09 14.41 39.83
CA ALA A 273 6.98 14.27 38.86
C ALA A 273 7.36 14.57 37.39
N PHE A 274 8.64 14.86 37.13
CA PHE A 274 9.18 15.10 35.78
C PHE A 274 10.46 14.30 35.52
N LEU A 275 11.35 14.15 36.52
CA LEU A 275 12.60 13.37 36.38
C LEU A 275 12.49 11.92 36.88
N GLY A 276 11.34 11.52 37.43
CA GLY A 276 11.18 10.27 38.18
C GLY A 276 11.73 10.33 39.61
N THR A 277 12.76 11.13 39.86
CA THR A 277 13.37 11.36 41.19
C THR A 277 13.70 12.83 41.43
N SER A 278 14.03 13.20 42.67
CA SER A 278 14.64 14.49 43.02
C SER A 278 16.10 14.26 43.39
N TYR A 279 17.01 15.01 42.79
CA TYR A 279 18.45 14.85 43.00
C TYR A 279 18.93 15.57 44.27
N GLY A 280 19.87 14.94 44.97
CA GLY A 280 20.52 15.51 46.15
C GLY A 280 21.62 16.51 45.80
N CYS A 281 22.00 17.35 46.76
CA CYS A 281 23.12 18.30 46.62
C CYS A 281 24.44 17.60 46.23
N VAL A 282 24.70 16.41 46.80
CA VAL A 282 25.93 15.63 46.54
C VAL A 282 26.08 15.19 45.08
N GLU A 283 24.96 15.00 44.36
CA GLU A 283 24.95 14.57 42.95
C GLU A 283 25.59 15.62 42.01
N CYS A 284 25.57 16.88 42.43
CA CYS A 284 26.14 18.01 41.70
C CYS A 284 27.38 18.61 42.40
N HIS A 285 27.50 18.50 43.72
CA HIS A 285 28.50 19.21 44.53
C HIS A 285 29.41 18.26 45.34
N SER A 286 29.69 17.05 44.84
CA SER A 286 30.52 16.05 45.55
C SER A 286 31.96 16.49 45.87
N ALA A 287 32.47 17.55 45.22
CA ALA A 287 33.74 18.19 45.57
C ALA A 287 33.67 19.06 46.84
N THR A 288 32.47 19.37 47.34
CA THR A 288 32.22 20.28 48.47
C THR A 288 31.46 19.59 49.61
N VAL A 289 30.53 18.68 49.30
CA VAL A 289 29.69 17.96 50.28
C VAL A 289 29.83 16.44 50.16
N SER A 290 29.78 15.71 51.27
CA SER A 290 29.77 14.24 51.29
C SER A 290 28.38 13.64 51.16
N ASP A 291 27.36 14.42 51.46
CA ASP A 291 25.94 14.07 51.40
C ASP A 291 25.10 15.37 51.27
N ASN A 292 23.78 15.30 51.47
CA ASN A 292 22.89 16.44 51.28
C ASN A 292 22.87 17.46 52.44
N SER A 293 23.63 17.24 53.51
CA SER A 293 23.68 18.09 54.71
C SER A 293 25.09 18.30 55.29
N THR A 294 26.08 17.48 54.92
CA THR A 294 27.46 17.54 55.43
C THR A 294 28.44 18.10 54.41
N ILE A 295 29.09 19.22 54.75
CA ILE A 295 30.23 19.79 54.00
C ILE A 295 31.47 18.93 54.26
N ALA A 296 32.11 18.47 53.19
CA ALA A 296 33.32 17.65 53.21
C ALA A 296 34.60 18.49 53.04
N ASP A 297 34.58 19.50 52.15
CA ASP A 297 35.67 20.46 51.99
C ASP A 297 35.19 21.89 52.27
N PHE A 298 35.60 22.40 53.43
CA PHE A 298 35.29 23.75 53.86
C PHE A 298 35.94 24.85 52.99
N ASN A 299 37.02 24.55 52.26
CA ASN A 299 37.66 25.51 51.35
C ASN A 299 36.78 25.71 50.12
N ASN A 300 36.32 24.63 49.49
CA ASN A 300 35.45 24.67 48.31
C ASN A 300 34.09 25.28 48.64
N HIS A 301 33.63 25.17 49.89
CA HIS A 301 32.40 25.83 50.34
C HIS A 301 32.49 27.36 50.40
N VAL A 302 33.68 27.94 50.67
CA VAL A 302 33.83 29.40 50.90
C VAL A 302 34.69 30.15 49.88
N ASN A 303 35.20 29.47 48.85
CA ASN A 303 36.07 30.03 47.82
C ASN A 303 35.39 31.04 46.84
N SER A 304 34.11 31.37 47.03
CA SER A 304 33.26 32.19 46.14
C SER A 304 32.93 31.59 44.76
N SER A 305 33.42 30.38 44.45
CA SER A 305 33.05 29.58 43.29
C SER A 305 31.64 28.98 43.43
N LYS A 306 31.25 28.16 42.45
CA LYS A 306 30.07 27.29 42.45
C LYS A 306 30.52 25.93 41.91
N ASP A 307 31.31 25.23 42.72
CA ASP A 307 32.03 24.04 42.27
C ASP A 307 31.06 22.88 41.99
N LEU A 308 31.09 22.40 40.75
CA LEU A 308 30.23 21.35 40.24
C LEU A 308 31.08 20.12 39.88
N ALA A 309 30.80 19.01 40.55
CA ALA A 309 31.42 17.72 40.33
C ALA A 309 30.45 16.60 40.73
N GLY A 310 30.23 15.63 39.83
CA GLY A 310 29.41 14.46 40.10
C GLY A 310 29.22 13.61 38.84
N ALA A 311 29.02 12.30 39.02
CA ALA A 311 28.92 11.34 37.92
C ALA A 311 27.77 11.64 36.94
N HIS A 312 26.66 12.17 37.45
CA HIS A 312 25.47 12.49 36.64
C HIS A 312 25.59 13.81 35.85
N VAL A 313 26.46 14.73 36.25
CA VAL A 313 26.64 16.06 35.61
C VAL A 313 27.86 16.11 34.69
N GLY A 314 28.87 15.27 34.93
CA GLY A 314 30.12 15.26 34.18
C GLY A 314 30.99 16.49 34.52
N THR A 315 31.65 17.07 33.51
CA THR A 315 32.45 18.30 33.64
C THR A 315 31.77 19.43 32.86
N PRO A 316 31.10 20.40 33.52
CA PRO A 316 30.39 21.46 32.82
C PRO A 316 31.34 22.35 32.00
N VAL A 317 31.07 22.51 30.71
CA VAL A 317 31.85 23.40 29.83
C VAL A 317 31.07 24.70 29.62
N ALA A 318 31.67 25.81 30.04
CA ALA A 318 31.13 27.18 29.90
C ALA A 318 29.67 27.35 30.42
N GLY A 319 29.30 26.64 31.49
CA GLY A 319 27.93 26.70 32.05
C GLY A 319 26.89 25.87 31.28
N THR A 320 27.33 24.97 30.39
CA THR A 320 26.47 23.98 29.73
C THR A 320 26.73 22.58 30.29
N CYS A 321 25.66 21.79 30.42
CA CYS A 321 25.72 20.41 30.90
C CYS A 321 25.83 19.40 29.74
N SER A 322 26.51 19.78 28.66
CA SER A 322 26.57 19.06 27.37
C SER A 322 27.35 17.74 27.39
N THR A 323 27.84 17.32 28.56
CA THR A 323 28.47 16.01 28.81
C THR A 323 27.66 15.10 29.76
N ALA A 324 26.53 15.58 30.30
CA ALA A 324 25.72 14.86 31.27
C ALA A 324 24.80 13.83 30.60
N TYR A 325 24.74 12.59 31.11
CA TYR A 325 23.79 11.58 30.63
C TYR A 325 22.33 12.07 30.73
N CYS A 326 22.01 12.80 31.80
CA CYS A 326 20.68 13.38 32.04
C CYS A 326 20.26 14.45 31.03
N HIS A 327 21.19 14.98 30.22
CA HIS A 327 20.91 15.85 29.07
C HIS A 327 21.30 15.16 27.77
N SER A 328 20.91 13.89 27.60
CA SER A 328 21.04 13.14 26.34
C SER A 328 19.69 12.65 25.84
N ASP A 329 19.68 11.99 24.68
CA ASP A 329 18.53 11.21 24.18
C ASP A 329 18.33 9.86 24.90
N GLY A 330 19.09 9.58 25.97
CA GLY A 330 19.15 8.27 26.62
C GLY A 330 20.00 7.23 25.88
N LYS A 331 20.65 7.61 24.77
CA LYS A 331 21.51 6.75 23.95
C LYS A 331 22.91 7.34 23.70
N GLY A 332 23.24 8.45 24.37
CA GLY A 332 24.53 9.14 24.27
C GLY A 332 24.56 10.33 23.32
N THR A 333 23.45 10.68 22.65
CA THR A 333 23.36 11.89 21.82
C THR A 333 23.01 13.09 22.70
N ASN A 334 24.03 13.72 23.28
CA ASN A 334 23.88 14.84 24.20
C ASN A 334 23.15 16.06 23.57
N LYS A 335 22.45 16.81 24.42
CA LYS A 335 21.71 18.03 24.09
C LYS A 335 22.38 19.22 24.79
N THR A 336 22.64 20.30 24.05
CA THR A 336 23.26 21.50 24.61
C THR A 336 22.26 22.32 25.41
N ILE A 337 22.07 21.97 26.69
CA ILE A 337 21.28 22.74 27.64
C ILE A 337 22.21 23.61 28.50
N ALA A 338 21.92 24.91 28.57
CA ALA A 338 22.59 25.86 29.44
C ALA A 338 21.83 25.98 30.78
N TRP A 339 22.55 26.24 31.88
CA TRP A 339 21.95 26.39 33.22
C TRP A 339 20.94 27.54 33.33
N SER A 340 21.00 28.53 32.43
CA SER A 340 20.06 29.65 32.30
C SER A 340 18.88 29.39 31.35
N SER A 341 18.72 28.17 30.83
CA SER A 341 17.64 27.84 29.89
C SER A 341 16.26 27.93 30.55
N VAL A 342 15.33 28.63 29.88
CA VAL A 342 13.90 28.68 30.22
C VAL A 342 13.05 27.73 29.37
N THR A 343 13.67 26.99 28.44
CA THR A 343 12.99 26.02 27.59
C THR A 343 12.51 24.84 28.43
N SER A 344 11.19 24.64 28.53
CA SER A 344 10.65 23.40 29.06
C SER A 344 11.02 22.26 28.12
N LEU A 345 11.64 21.22 28.67
CA LEU A 345 11.78 19.95 27.97
C LEU A 345 10.48 19.14 28.15
N ASP A 346 10.18 18.32 27.17
CA ASP A 346 9.21 17.22 27.24
C ASP A 346 9.90 15.94 26.73
N CYS A 347 9.15 14.86 26.53
CA CYS A 347 9.70 13.60 25.99
C CYS A 347 10.45 13.78 24.64
N LYS A 348 10.03 14.74 23.81
CA LYS A 348 10.61 15.08 22.51
C LYS A 348 11.75 16.10 22.59
N GLY A 349 11.83 16.88 23.67
CA GLY A 349 12.98 17.73 23.99
C GLY A 349 14.28 16.92 24.19
N CYS A 350 14.17 15.66 24.64
CA CYS A 350 15.30 14.75 24.80
C CYS A 350 15.34 13.65 23.72
N HIS A 351 14.29 12.82 23.64
CA HIS A 351 14.26 11.63 22.78
C HIS A 351 13.78 11.96 21.35
N GLY A 352 13.57 10.95 20.50
CA GLY A 352 13.08 11.13 19.12
C GLY A 352 14.01 11.98 18.22
N SER A 353 15.31 11.98 18.51
CA SER A 353 16.28 12.96 18.02
C SER A 353 17.53 12.33 17.39
N ALA A 354 17.36 11.20 16.69
CA ALA A 354 18.44 10.50 16.01
C ALA A 354 19.11 11.36 14.91
N ALA A 355 20.45 11.27 14.80
CA ALA A 355 21.23 12.09 13.86
C ALA A 355 20.90 11.85 12.37
N ALA A 356 20.45 10.65 12.03
CA ALA A 356 19.89 10.32 10.71
C ALA A 356 18.49 9.69 10.92
N PRO A 357 17.42 10.50 10.94
CA PRO A 357 16.08 10.03 11.28
C PRO A 357 15.35 9.43 10.07
N ASP A 358 14.67 8.31 10.27
CA ASP A 358 13.77 7.65 9.30
C ASP A 358 12.37 8.28 9.30
N PHE A 359 12.04 9.07 10.33
CA PHE A 359 10.84 9.90 10.40
C PHE A 359 10.99 11.06 11.39
N ALA A 360 10.18 12.11 11.22
CA ALA A 360 10.07 13.15 12.23
C ALA A 360 9.29 12.60 13.43
N SER A 361 9.92 12.59 14.62
CA SER A 361 9.24 12.17 15.84
C SER A 361 8.08 13.10 16.19
N VAL A 362 6.94 12.55 16.62
CA VAL A 362 5.78 13.32 17.08
C VAL A 362 5.84 13.63 18.59
N ALA A 363 6.32 12.70 19.42
CA ALA A 363 6.24 12.75 20.88
C ALA A 363 7.51 12.29 21.64
N GLY A 364 8.66 12.19 20.97
CA GLY A 364 9.92 11.69 21.53
C GLY A 364 10.18 10.20 21.27
N GLU A 365 9.32 9.54 20.51
CA GLU A 365 9.48 8.14 20.13
C GLU A 365 10.78 7.91 19.30
N PRO A 366 11.54 6.84 19.56
CA PRO A 366 12.78 6.54 18.82
C PRO A 366 12.59 6.49 17.29
N ASN A 367 13.31 7.34 16.56
CA ASN A 367 13.08 7.62 15.14
C ASN A 367 14.25 7.28 14.19
N TYR A 368 15.20 6.46 14.64
CA TYR A 368 16.21 5.85 13.77
C TYR A 368 15.60 4.78 12.84
N LEU A 369 16.30 4.49 11.74
CA LEU A 369 15.91 3.44 10.79
C LEU A 369 15.71 2.08 11.47
N ASN A 370 14.61 1.40 11.13
CA ASN A 370 14.33 0.05 11.60
C ASN A 370 15.34 -0.95 10.99
N ALA A 371 16.11 -1.63 11.84
CA ALA A 371 17.05 -2.68 11.40
C ALA A 371 16.38 -4.04 11.11
N GLY A 372 15.07 -4.18 11.36
CA GLY A 372 14.32 -5.41 11.10
C GLY A 372 14.20 -6.34 12.31
N ILE A 373 13.60 -7.50 12.08
CA ILE A 373 13.27 -8.53 13.08
C ILE A 373 14.49 -8.95 13.89
N ASP A 374 14.28 -9.15 15.21
CA ASP A 374 15.25 -9.63 16.20
C ASP A 374 16.52 -8.79 16.42
N GLN A 375 16.76 -7.73 15.63
CA GLN A 375 17.94 -6.89 15.73
C GLN A 375 17.99 -6.02 17.01
N PRO A 376 19.17 -5.48 17.38
CA PRO A 376 19.30 -4.50 18.46
C PRO A 376 18.62 -3.15 18.16
N LEU A 377 18.53 -2.78 16.87
CA LEU A 377 17.86 -1.56 16.39
C LEU A 377 16.54 -1.87 15.66
N ALA A 378 15.88 -2.96 16.03
CA ALA A 378 14.48 -3.20 15.68
C ALA A 378 13.62 -1.99 16.12
N ASN A 379 12.90 -1.36 15.19
CA ASN A 379 12.12 -0.15 15.47
C ASN A 379 10.72 -0.23 14.87
N SER A 380 9.70 -0.22 15.73
CA SER A 380 8.28 -0.23 15.35
C SER A 380 7.54 1.08 15.70
N HIS A 381 8.22 2.07 16.31
CA HIS A 381 7.57 3.28 16.86
C HIS A 381 6.82 4.10 15.81
N LYS A 382 7.35 4.18 14.58
CA LYS A 382 6.75 4.87 13.41
C LYS A 382 5.26 4.55 13.16
N ASN A 383 4.81 3.37 13.60
CA ASN A 383 3.44 2.88 13.44
C ASN A 383 2.69 2.68 14.76
N HIS A 384 3.36 2.77 15.91
CA HIS A 384 2.79 2.51 17.24
C HIS A 384 2.69 3.75 18.13
N VAL A 385 3.32 4.87 17.74
CA VAL A 385 3.14 6.17 18.39
C VAL A 385 2.55 7.14 17.37
N THR A 386 1.38 7.67 17.71
CA THR A 386 0.62 8.68 16.95
C THR A 386 0.39 9.93 17.79
N ALA A 387 0.27 9.77 19.10
CA ALA A 387 0.25 10.83 20.10
C ALA A 387 1.07 10.41 21.33
N ALA A 388 1.43 11.37 22.20
CA ALA A 388 2.18 11.08 23.42
C ALA A 388 1.53 9.99 24.28
N ALA A 389 0.19 9.98 24.38
CA ALA A 389 -0.59 9.01 25.14
C ALA A 389 -0.29 7.54 24.78
N ASP A 390 0.22 7.25 23.57
CA ASP A 390 0.57 5.90 23.15
C ASP A 390 1.76 5.31 23.95
N CYS A 391 2.64 6.16 24.49
CA CYS A 391 3.80 5.73 25.28
C CYS A 391 3.41 4.87 26.50
N GLN A 392 2.22 5.08 27.08
CA GLN A 392 1.74 4.30 28.21
C GLN A 392 1.48 2.81 27.86
N ASN A 393 1.34 2.47 26.57
CA ASN A 393 1.09 1.10 26.14
C ASN A 393 2.31 0.18 26.31
N CYS A 394 3.52 0.75 26.37
CA CYS A 394 4.79 0.03 26.46
C CYS A 394 5.72 0.52 27.58
N HIS A 395 5.53 1.73 28.11
CA HIS A 395 6.37 2.34 29.15
C HIS A 395 5.58 2.61 30.45
N THR A 396 4.76 1.65 30.89
CA THR A 396 3.93 1.80 32.11
C THR A 396 4.74 2.04 33.38
N ALA A 397 5.98 1.56 33.47
CA ALA A 397 6.88 1.87 34.58
C ALA A 397 7.23 3.37 34.64
N THR A 398 7.37 4.01 33.47
CA THR A 398 7.84 5.38 33.31
C THR A 398 6.72 6.41 33.29
N THR A 399 5.60 6.14 32.61
CA THR A 399 4.53 7.13 32.36
C THR A 399 3.12 6.57 32.52
N ALA A 400 2.15 7.46 32.73
CA ALA A 400 0.70 7.17 32.70
C ALA A 400 -0.02 7.91 31.56
N THR A 401 0.49 9.06 31.12
CA THR A 401 -0.15 9.92 30.11
C THR A 401 0.69 10.09 28.85
N GLY A 402 1.95 9.64 28.87
CA GLY A 402 2.96 9.93 27.86
C GLY A 402 3.49 11.37 27.83
N THR A 403 2.86 12.28 28.60
CA THR A 403 3.24 13.70 28.69
C THR A 403 3.99 14.05 29.98
N SER A 404 4.04 13.14 30.94
CA SER A 404 4.79 13.27 32.20
C SER A 404 5.34 11.93 32.67
N ILE A 405 6.31 11.98 33.58
CA ILE A 405 6.96 10.81 34.17
C ILE A 405 6.42 10.60 35.59
N LYS A 406 6.21 9.34 35.97
CA LYS A 406 5.68 9.00 37.30
C LYS A 406 6.73 9.33 38.37
N ALA A 407 6.30 9.96 39.47
CA ALA A 407 7.17 10.09 40.64
C ALA A 407 7.54 8.70 41.18
N GLY A 408 8.84 8.47 41.40
CA GLY A 408 9.43 7.17 41.71
C GLY A 408 9.80 6.32 40.49
N ALA A 409 9.63 6.80 39.25
CA ALA A 409 9.95 6.01 38.06
C ALA A 409 11.48 5.85 37.83
N PRO A 410 11.96 4.64 37.53
CA PRO A 410 13.25 4.47 36.86
C PRO A 410 13.16 5.04 35.43
N HIS A 411 13.75 6.21 35.23
CA HIS A 411 13.80 6.90 33.94
C HIS A 411 15.22 7.35 33.57
N THR A 412 15.96 7.87 34.55
CA THR A 412 17.31 8.42 34.40
C THR A 412 18.42 7.45 34.83
N ASP A 413 18.10 6.17 35.05
CA ASP A 413 19.02 5.13 35.58
C ASP A 413 19.89 4.42 34.53
N GLY A 414 19.75 4.79 33.24
CA GLY A 414 20.46 4.17 32.13
C GLY A 414 19.74 2.97 31.50
N THR A 415 18.56 2.57 31.99
CA THR A 415 17.86 1.35 31.56
C THR A 415 16.62 1.63 30.72
N ALA A 416 16.40 0.82 29.69
CA ALA A 416 15.22 0.91 28.82
C ALA A 416 14.03 0.18 29.46
N GLN A 417 13.27 0.89 30.29
CA GLN A 417 12.11 0.35 31.01
C GLN A 417 10.92 0.14 30.06
N VAL A 418 10.61 -1.13 29.76
CA VAL A 418 9.49 -1.55 28.91
C VAL A 418 8.63 -2.54 29.69
N ALA A 419 7.32 -2.30 29.76
CA ALA A 419 6.35 -3.14 30.45
C ALA A 419 4.94 -2.95 29.86
N ALA A 420 4.13 -4.01 29.87
CA ALA A 420 2.84 -4.01 29.17
C ALA A 420 1.84 -2.98 29.72
N GLY A 421 1.15 -2.31 28.80
CA GLY A 421 0.02 -1.42 29.07
C GLY A 421 -1.19 -2.13 29.68
N PRO A 422 -2.12 -1.39 30.32
CA PRO A 422 -3.43 -1.92 30.68
C PRO A 422 -4.13 -2.53 29.47
N GLY A 423 -4.50 -3.81 29.56
CA GLY A 423 -5.12 -4.54 28.44
C GLY A 423 -4.19 -4.82 27.25
N LYS A 424 -2.87 -4.72 27.42
CA LYS A 424 -1.86 -5.10 26.41
C LYS A 424 -1.07 -6.33 26.86
N SER A 425 -0.48 -7.05 25.90
CA SER A 425 0.49 -8.13 26.20
C SER A 425 1.55 -8.27 25.11
N PHE A 426 2.79 -8.45 25.55
CA PHE A 426 3.95 -8.75 24.72
C PHE A 426 5.02 -9.45 25.57
N ASP A 427 5.90 -10.21 24.92
CA ASP A 427 7.10 -10.76 25.53
C ASP A 427 8.33 -9.96 25.06
N ILE A 428 9.10 -9.48 26.03
CA ILE A 428 10.32 -8.69 25.83
C ILE A 428 11.50 -9.59 25.45
N ALA A 429 11.55 -10.82 25.96
CA ALA A 429 12.66 -11.74 25.72
C ALA A 429 12.66 -12.29 24.29
N GLY A 430 11.51 -12.77 23.82
CA GLY A 430 11.25 -13.19 22.43
C GLY A 430 10.87 -12.05 21.47
N LYS A 431 10.87 -10.79 21.94
CA LYS A 431 10.54 -9.58 21.16
C LYS A 431 9.22 -9.69 20.37
N SER A 432 8.16 -10.21 21.00
CA SER A 432 6.91 -10.59 20.31
C SER A 432 5.66 -9.97 20.95
N CYS A 433 4.69 -9.61 20.12
CA CYS A 433 3.46 -8.92 20.50
C CYS A 433 2.25 -9.85 20.36
N SER A 434 1.49 -10.04 21.44
CA SER A 434 0.32 -10.93 21.51
C SER A 434 -1.00 -10.22 21.78
N ASN A 435 -0.95 -9.00 22.34
CA ASN A 435 -2.05 -8.04 22.35
C ASN A 435 -1.50 -6.61 22.39
N VAL A 436 -1.07 -6.08 21.24
CA VAL A 436 -0.60 -4.68 21.12
C VAL A 436 -1.43 -3.96 20.06
N SER A 437 -2.58 -3.45 20.51
CA SER A 437 -3.60 -2.70 19.73
C SER A 437 -4.17 -3.46 18.52
N CYS A 438 -3.38 -3.68 17.47
CA CYS A 438 -3.78 -4.42 16.27
C CYS A 438 -3.40 -5.91 16.33
N HIS A 439 -2.32 -6.26 17.06
CA HIS A 439 -1.81 -7.63 17.14
C HIS A 439 -2.46 -8.38 18.31
N THR A 440 -3.75 -8.72 18.22
CA THR A 440 -4.58 -9.21 19.36
C THR A 440 -4.51 -10.72 19.64
N GLY A 441 -3.80 -11.51 18.84
CA GLY A 441 -3.78 -12.98 18.91
C GLY A 441 -5.09 -13.68 18.48
N GLY A 442 -6.21 -12.96 18.51
CA GLY A 442 -7.50 -13.30 17.90
C GLY A 442 -8.02 -12.11 17.12
N GLY A 443 -7.49 -11.91 15.91
CA GLY A 443 -7.94 -10.87 14.99
C GLY A 443 -9.19 -11.29 14.22
N ILE A 444 -9.45 -10.63 13.09
CA ILE A 444 -10.49 -11.05 12.12
C ILE A 444 -10.20 -12.47 11.58
N LEU A 445 -8.93 -12.89 11.58
CA LEU A 445 -8.51 -14.26 11.31
C LEU A 445 -8.04 -14.99 12.58
N THR A 446 -8.42 -16.26 12.67
CA THR A 446 -7.91 -17.20 13.68
C THR A 446 -6.51 -17.69 13.29
N GLY A 447 -5.62 -17.82 14.29
CA GLY A 447 -4.29 -18.42 14.10
C GLY A 447 -3.21 -17.51 13.52
N VAL A 448 -3.40 -16.18 13.52
CA VAL A 448 -2.34 -15.21 13.17
C VAL A 448 -1.18 -15.33 14.15
N ALA A 449 0.05 -15.44 13.64
CA ALA A 449 1.26 -15.52 14.46
C ALA A 449 1.53 -14.20 15.22
N ALA A 450 2.14 -14.30 16.40
CA ALA A 450 2.54 -13.12 17.18
C ALA A 450 3.57 -12.28 16.40
N ALA A 451 3.27 -11.01 16.16
CA ALA A 451 4.12 -10.10 15.40
C ALA A 451 5.41 -9.77 16.18
N LYS A 452 6.54 -9.63 15.50
CA LYS A 452 7.83 -9.30 16.15
C LYS A 452 8.16 -7.81 16.14
N TRP A 453 8.99 -7.38 17.10
CA TRP A 453 9.55 -6.03 17.09
C TRP A 453 10.45 -5.84 15.87
N GLY A 454 10.31 -4.70 15.19
CA GLY A 454 11.00 -4.42 13.92
C GLY A 454 10.44 -5.17 12.70
N ASP A 455 9.37 -5.95 12.85
CA ASP A 455 8.68 -6.61 11.73
C ASP A 455 7.88 -5.61 10.86
N SER A 456 7.60 -5.97 9.62
CA SER A 456 6.85 -5.20 8.64
C SER A 456 5.56 -5.94 8.25
N LEU A 457 4.59 -5.96 9.16
CA LEU A 457 3.31 -6.64 8.94
C LEU A 457 2.45 -5.87 7.92
N GLY A 458 2.39 -6.38 6.69
CA GLY A 458 1.47 -5.87 5.66
C GLY A 458 0.01 -6.24 5.94
N CYS A 459 -0.94 -5.64 5.20
CA CYS A 459 -2.38 -5.78 5.42
C CYS A 459 -2.87 -7.24 5.54
N VAL A 460 -2.23 -8.16 4.80
CA VAL A 460 -2.52 -9.60 4.84
C VAL A 460 -2.35 -10.22 6.22
N GLY A 461 -1.40 -9.73 7.04
CA GLY A 461 -1.15 -10.22 8.39
C GLY A 461 -2.25 -9.90 9.41
N CYS A 462 -3.18 -8.99 9.10
CA CYS A 462 -4.30 -8.63 9.99
C CYS A 462 -5.68 -8.93 9.37
N HIS A 463 -5.85 -8.65 8.07
CA HIS A 463 -7.14 -8.79 7.37
C HIS A 463 -7.23 -10.07 6.53
N GLY A 464 -6.11 -10.68 6.20
CA GLY A 464 -6.01 -11.81 5.28
C GLY A 464 -5.64 -11.43 3.84
N ASP A 465 -5.49 -12.47 3.04
CA ASP A 465 -5.31 -12.40 1.60
C ASP A 465 -6.66 -12.50 0.85
N ALA A 466 -6.59 -12.50 -0.48
CA ALA A 466 -7.77 -12.61 -1.32
C ALA A 466 -8.51 -13.97 -1.27
N SER A 467 -8.01 -14.96 -0.51
CA SER A 467 -8.70 -16.21 -0.19
C SER A 467 -9.37 -16.20 1.19
N THR A 468 -8.84 -15.40 2.11
CA THR A 468 -9.26 -15.34 3.52
C THR A 468 -10.13 -14.12 3.88
N LEU A 469 -10.15 -13.04 3.08
CA LEU A 469 -11.22 -12.03 3.10
C LEU A 469 -12.55 -12.59 2.54
N SER A 470 -13.12 -13.55 3.26
CA SER A 470 -14.31 -14.33 2.88
C SER A 470 -15.63 -13.56 2.92
N SER A 471 -15.63 -12.28 3.31
CA SER A 471 -16.80 -11.41 3.13
C SER A 471 -17.15 -11.31 1.64
N ASN A 472 -18.39 -11.64 1.28
CA ASN A 472 -18.81 -11.93 -0.10
C ASN A 472 -18.36 -10.91 -1.17
N ALA A 473 -18.32 -9.61 -0.85
CA ALA A 473 -17.88 -8.58 -1.78
C ALA A 473 -16.34 -8.54 -1.99
N HIS A 474 -15.52 -8.68 -0.95
CA HIS A 474 -14.05 -8.58 -1.08
C HIS A 474 -13.48 -9.65 -2.02
N ALA A 475 -13.96 -10.89 -1.91
CA ALA A 475 -13.57 -11.99 -2.80
C ALA A 475 -13.91 -11.76 -4.29
N LYS A 476 -14.82 -10.83 -4.61
CA LYS A 476 -15.16 -10.43 -5.99
C LYS A 476 -14.47 -9.16 -6.47
N HIS A 477 -14.14 -8.24 -5.56
CA HIS A 477 -13.56 -6.95 -5.92
C HIS A 477 -12.04 -6.91 -5.82
N VAL A 478 -11.45 -7.48 -4.77
CA VAL A 478 -10.00 -7.37 -4.47
C VAL A 478 -9.20 -8.57 -4.98
N ASN A 479 -9.83 -9.74 -5.17
CA ASN A 479 -9.14 -10.92 -5.68
C ASN A 479 -8.67 -10.69 -7.14
N VAL A 480 -7.36 -10.83 -7.37
CA VAL A 480 -6.70 -10.63 -8.68
C VAL A 480 -6.85 -11.83 -9.64
N THR A 481 -7.24 -13.00 -9.12
CA THR A 481 -7.35 -14.26 -9.87
C THR A 481 -8.80 -14.64 -10.17
N THR A 482 -9.75 -14.30 -9.28
CA THR A 482 -11.17 -14.68 -9.38
C THR A 482 -12.15 -13.51 -9.23
N GLY A 483 -11.63 -12.28 -9.15
CA GLY A 483 -12.37 -11.03 -9.03
C GLY A 483 -11.85 -9.94 -9.98
N LYS A 484 -12.07 -8.67 -9.63
CA LYS A 484 -11.65 -7.50 -10.44
C LYS A 484 -10.26 -6.93 -10.08
N GLY A 485 -9.61 -7.44 -9.03
CA GLY A 485 -8.26 -7.00 -8.62
C GLY A 485 -8.12 -5.53 -8.20
N TYR A 486 -9.20 -4.88 -7.75
CA TYR A 486 -9.16 -3.49 -7.28
C TYR A 486 -8.25 -3.31 -6.07
N ASN A 487 -7.55 -2.18 -6.02
CA ASN A 487 -6.71 -1.83 -4.88
C ASN A 487 -7.54 -1.38 -3.66
N CYS A 488 -6.98 -1.48 -2.47
CA CYS A 488 -7.71 -1.14 -1.24
C CYS A 488 -8.14 0.35 -1.21
N GLN A 489 -7.31 1.24 -1.77
CA GLN A 489 -7.60 2.67 -1.94
C GLN A 489 -8.88 2.95 -2.74
N THR A 490 -9.33 2.04 -3.62
CA THR A 490 -10.57 2.21 -4.41
C THR A 490 -11.80 2.40 -3.52
N CYS A 491 -11.84 1.71 -2.36
CA CYS A 491 -12.93 1.78 -1.39
C CYS A 491 -12.54 2.52 -0.10
N HIS A 492 -11.26 2.51 0.28
CA HIS A 492 -10.76 3.02 1.56
C HIS A 492 -9.79 4.20 1.36
N SER A 493 -10.14 5.16 0.50
CA SER A 493 -9.20 6.19 0.04
C SER A 493 -8.76 7.19 1.12
N GLN A 494 -9.55 7.32 2.19
CA GLN A 494 -9.17 8.06 3.40
C GLN A 494 -8.18 7.29 4.30
N THR A 495 -8.20 5.96 4.26
CA THR A 495 -7.40 5.10 5.13
C THR A 495 -6.09 4.66 4.48
N VAL A 496 -6.08 4.32 3.18
CA VAL A 496 -4.91 3.73 2.50
C VAL A 496 -4.61 4.33 1.13
N SER A 497 -3.34 4.28 0.73
CA SER A 497 -2.90 4.45 -0.66
C SER A 497 -2.39 3.10 -1.22
N GLY A 498 -2.81 2.78 -2.45
CA GLY A 498 -2.61 1.47 -3.05
C GLY A 498 -3.27 0.34 -2.25
N SER A 499 -2.53 -0.77 -2.05
CA SER A 499 -2.97 -1.97 -1.32
C SER A 499 -2.02 -2.37 -0.18
N SER A 500 -1.13 -1.46 0.24
CA SER A 500 -0.04 -1.76 1.19
C SER A 500 0.33 -0.63 2.15
N THR A 501 -0.17 0.59 1.93
CA THR A 501 0.27 1.78 2.67
C THR A 501 -0.91 2.45 3.37
N ILE A 502 -0.89 2.51 4.70
CA ILE A 502 -1.90 3.24 5.49
C ILE A 502 -1.51 4.72 5.55
N VAL A 503 -2.40 5.60 5.08
CA VAL A 503 -2.25 7.06 5.13
C VAL A 503 -3.10 7.68 6.25
N GLY A 504 -4.34 7.23 6.41
CA GLY A 504 -5.26 7.64 7.45
C GLY A 504 -5.16 6.74 8.68
N LYS A 505 -4.05 6.81 9.43
CA LYS A 505 -3.82 5.94 10.61
C LYS A 505 -4.92 6.03 11.68
N ALA A 506 -5.56 7.19 11.83
CA ALA A 506 -6.71 7.37 12.73
C ALA A 506 -7.92 6.52 12.26
N TYR A 507 -8.25 6.60 10.96
CA TYR A 507 -9.31 5.87 10.26
C TYR A 507 -8.99 4.38 10.00
N HIS A 508 -8.28 3.75 10.94
CA HIS A 508 -7.84 2.35 10.88
C HIS A 508 -7.74 1.70 12.26
N GLY A 509 -7.41 2.49 13.30
CA GLY A 509 -7.27 2.00 14.67
C GLY A 509 -8.53 2.11 15.53
N ASP A 510 -9.59 2.75 15.04
CA ASP A 510 -10.87 2.97 15.74
C ASP A 510 -11.82 1.76 15.67
N SER A 511 -11.50 0.75 14.85
CA SER A 511 -12.32 -0.46 14.61
C SER A 511 -13.68 -0.19 13.96
N ALA A 512 -13.84 0.95 13.30
CA ALA A 512 -15.00 1.24 12.45
C ALA A 512 -14.80 0.66 11.03
N VAL A 513 -15.57 1.11 10.03
CA VAL A 513 -15.56 0.54 8.66
C VAL A 513 -15.67 1.66 7.62
N GLU A 514 -14.53 2.26 7.31
CA GLU A 514 -14.41 3.52 6.56
C GLU A 514 -14.36 3.22 5.06
N VAL A 515 -15.53 3.01 4.46
CA VAL A 515 -15.69 2.94 3.00
C VAL A 515 -15.97 4.33 2.46
N VAL A 516 -14.91 5.06 2.11
CA VAL A 516 -14.97 6.32 1.35
C VAL A 516 -14.04 6.19 0.15
N GLY A 517 -14.63 5.85 -1.00
CA GLY A 517 -13.92 5.70 -2.27
C GLY A 517 -14.22 6.85 -3.22
N ALA A 518 -13.27 7.24 -4.06
CA ALA A 518 -13.49 8.24 -5.11
C ALA A 518 -14.56 7.82 -6.16
N SER A 519 -14.96 6.55 -6.14
CA SER A 519 -16.03 5.97 -6.97
C SER A 519 -17.11 5.24 -6.16
N VAL A 520 -17.09 5.34 -4.82
CA VAL A 520 -17.96 4.54 -3.93
C VAL A 520 -18.51 5.38 -2.76
N THR A 521 -19.83 5.54 -2.75
CA THR A 521 -20.61 6.03 -1.61
C THR A 521 -21.15 4.84 -0.84
N PHE A 522 -20.82 4.72 0.45
CA PHE A 522 -21.31 3.65 1.33
C PHE A 522 -22.23 4.19 2.42
N THR A 523 -23.35 3.50 2.63
CA THR A 523 -24.29 3.80 3.71
C THR A 523 -24.08 2.79 4.83
N SER A 524 -23.50 3.22 5.95
CA SER A 524 -23.16 2.33 7.08
C SER A 524 -24.39 1.69 7.75
N ALA A 525 -25.55 2.34 7.70
CA ALA A 525 -26.78 1.89 8.36
C ALA A 525 -27.39 0.61 7.75
N ASP A 526 -27.43 0.49 6.42
CA ASP A 526 -27.97 -0.67 5.69
C ASP A 526 -26.90 -1.47 4.93
N LYS A 527 -25.64 -1.01 5.00
CA LYS A 527 -24.44 -1.55 4.34
C LYS A 527 -24.51 -1.53 2.81
N SER A 528 -25.32 -0.64 2.24
CA SER A 528 -25.42 -0.43 0.79
C SER A 528 -24.23 0.34 0.20
N CYS A 529 -23.88 0.02 -1.05
CA CYS A 529 -22.96 0.81 -1.86
C CYS A 529 -23.67 1.38 -3.09
N ALA A 530 -23.58 2.70 -3.27
CA ALA A 530 -23.92 3.39 -4.51
C ALA A 530 -22.63 3.82 -5.22
N THR A 531 -22.54 3.56 -6.53
CA THR A 531 -21.34 3.79 -7.35
C THR A 531 -21.78 4.14 -8.78
N SER A 532 -20.85 4.56 -9.64
CA SER A 532 -21.10 4.64 -11.09
C SER A 532 -21.46 3.28 -11.73
N CYS A 533 -21.15 2.18 -11.05
CA CYS A 533 -21.49 0.80 -11.44
C CYS A 533 -22.78 0.27 -10.73
N HIS A 534 -23.31 1.02 -9.75
CA HIS A 534 -24.41 0.66 -8.85
C HIS A 534 -25.38 1.85 -8.72
N LEU A 535 -25.88 2.30 -9.87
CA LEU A 535 -26.64 3.55 -10.00
C LEU A 535 -28.10 3.46 -9.54
N SER A 536 -28.75 2.31 -9.77
CA SER A 536 -30.18 2.12 -9.53
C SER A 536 -30.53 0.82 -8.80
N ALA A 537 -29.58 -0.09 -8.68
CA ALA A 537 -29.58 -1.12 -7.65
C ALA A 537 -28.43 -0.80 -6.68
N THR A 538 -28.74 -0.66 -5.39
CA THR A 538 -27.79 -0.42 -4.30
C THR A 538 -27.48 -1.73 -3.56
N PRO A 539 -26.49 -2.53 -4.00
CA PRO A 539 -26.18 -3.79 -3.36
C PRO A 539 -25.66 -3.59 -1.94
N GLN A 540 -26.09 -4.47 -1.03
CA GLN A 540 -25.62 -4.53 0.34
C GLN A 540 -24.40 -5.45 0.44
N TRP A 541 -23.31 -4.97 1.02
CA TRP A 541 -22.01 -5.66 1.09
C TRP A 541 -22.08 -7.07 1.71
N ASN A 542 -23.04 -7.30 2.60
CA ASN A 542 -23.28 -8.56 3.30
C ASN A 542 -24.33 -9.47 2.63
N ASN A 543 -25.03 -9.04 1.57
CA ASN A 543 -26.15 -9.79 0.99
C ASN A 543 -25.96 -10.05 -0.52
N VAL A 544 -25.47 -11.25 -0.85
CA VAL A 544 -25.16 -11.69 -2.24
C VAL A 544 -26.33 -11.57 -3.22
N ALA A 545 -27.58 -11.67 -2.77
CA ALA A 545 -28.74 -11.59 -3.64
C ALA A 545 -28.89 -10.19 -4.27
N THR A 546 -28.44 -9.14 -3.59
CA THR A 546 -28.59 -7.75 -4.04
C THR A 546 -27.64 -7.37 -5.18
N GLY A 547 -26.49 -8.05 -5.29
CA GLY A 547 -25.50 -7.86 -6.36
C GLY A 547 -25.53 -8.91 -7.47
N ALA A 548 -26.58 -9.74 -7.53
CA ALA A 548 -26.74 -10.72 -8.60
C ALA A 548 -27.06 -10.03 -9.94
N CYS A 549 -26.57 -10.56 -11.08
CA CYS A 549 -26.61 -9.87 -12.38
C CYS A 549 -27.97 -9.27 -12.78
N GLY A 550 -29.07 -9.93 -12.43
CA GLY A 550 -30.43 -9.46 -12.72
C GLY A 550 -30.89 -8.22 -11.94
N THR A 551 -30.23 -7.80 -10.85
CA THR A 551 -30.66 -6.62 -10.07
C THR A 551 -30.32 -5.34 -10.80
N CYS A 552 -29.05 -5.15 -11.18
CA CYS A 552 -28.60 -3.99 -11.97
C CYS A 552 -29.30 -3.92 -13.34
N HIS A 553 -29.47 -5.07 -14.02
CA HIS A 553 -30.14 -5.11 -15.31
C HIS A 553 -31.65 -4.82 -15.22
N ASN A 554 -32.37 -5.29 -14.20
CA ASN A 554 -33.76 -4.84 -13.95
C ASN A 554 -33.83 -3.33 -13.65
N ALA A 555 -32.91 -2.81 -12.84
CA ALA A 555 -32.92 -1.40 -12.44
C ALA A 555 -32.51 -0.41 -13.55
N LEU A 556 -32.10 -0.91 -14.72
CA LEU A 556 -31.91 -0.15 -15.96
C LEU A 556 -32.94 -0.54 -17.06
N SER A 557 -33.92 -1.38 -16.72
CA SER A 557 -34.91 -1.92 -17.64
C SER A 557 -36.30 -1.37 -17.38
N ASN A 558 -36.98 -1.04 -18.47
CA ASN A 558 -38.40 -0.72 -18.55
C ASN A 558 -39.26 -1.94 -18.95
N THR A 559 -38.72 -3.16 -18.84
CA THR A 559 -39.39 -4.42 -19.23
C THR A 559 -39.17 -5.51 -18.19
N ALA A 560 -40.11 -6.45 -18.05
CA ALA A 560 -39.94 -7.58 -17.14
C ALA A 560 -38.75 -8.47 -17.57
N GLY A 561 -37.82 -8.74 -16.65
CA GLY A 561 -36.70 -9.66 -16.87
C GLY A 561 -35.37 -9.01 -17.29
N GLY A 562 -35.13 -7.74 -16.97
CA GLY A 562 -33.80 -7.11 -17.04
C GLY A 562 -33.35 -6.61 -18.41
N LEU A 563 -34.19 -6.71 -19.44
CA LEU A 563 -33.86 -6.31 -20.80
C LEU A 563 -34.18 -4.82 -21.02
N ILE A 564 -33.16 -4.01 -21.33
CA ILE A 564 -33.36 -2.62 -21.79
C ILE A 564 -34.30 -2.66 -23.00
N GLY A 565 -35.43 -1.96 -22.94
CA GLY A 565 -36.55 -2.08 -23.89
C GLY A 565 -36.28 -1.54 -25.29
N THR A 566 -35.31 -2.11 -26.00
CA THR A 566 -35.08 -1.87 -27.43
C THR A 566 -35.82 -2.91 -28.26
N ASN A 567 -36.24 -2.52 -29.48
CA ASN A 567 -36.94 -3.44 -30.38
C ASN A 567 -36.08 -4.67 -30.75
N ALA A 568 -34.75 -4.52 -30.83
CA ALA A 568 -33.82 -5.64 -31.05
C ALA A 568 -33.67 -6.57 -29.83
N HIS A 569 -33.64 -6.06 -28.60
CA HIS A 569 -33.66 -6.92 -27.41
C HIS A 569 -34.95 -7.72 -27.31
N ASN A 570 -36.11 -7.10 -27.60
CA ASN A 570 -37.37 -7.83 -27.70
C ASN A 570 -37.29 -8.93 -28.77
N ALA A 571 -36.83 -8.59 -29.98
CA ALA A 571 -36.65 -9.55 -31.08
C ALA A 571 -35.75 -10.75 -30.73
N HIS A 572 -34.71 -10.57 -29.92
CA HIS A 572 -33.73 -11.63 -29.61
C HIS A 572 -34.07 -12.48 -28.39
N PHE A 573 -34.74 -11.92 -27.37
CA PHE A 573 -34.92 -12.59 -26.07
C PHE A 573 -36.36 -12.97 -25.74
N SER A 574 -37.37 -12.24 -26.25
CA SER A 574 -38.78 -12.48 -25.87
C SER A 574 -39.71 -12.76 -27.06
N ALA A 575 -39.38 -12.25 -28.25
CA ALA A 575 -40.20 -12.46 -29.43
C ALA A 575 -40.09 -13.90 -29.94
N GLY A 576 -41.24 -14.55 -30.15
CA GLY A 576 -41.32 -15.91 -30.68
C GLY A 576 -40.73 -16.10 -32.07
N TYR A 577 -40.38 -15.04 -32.81
CA TYR A 577 -39.82 -15.10 -34.15
C TYR A 577 -38.28 -15.07 -34.25
N GLY A 578 -37.60 -14.70 -33.16
CA GLY A 578 -36.13 -14.67 -33.07
C GLY A 578 -35.55 -15.87 -32.30
N PRO A 579 -34.28 -15.80 -31.85
CA PRO A 579 -33.59 -16.93 -31.22
C PRO A 579 -33.98 -17.23 -29.77
N GLN A 580 -34.88 -16.45 -29.15
CA GLN A 580 -35.34 -16.62 -27.77
C GLN A 580 -34.20 -16.86 -26.76
N PHE A 581 -33.14 -16.06 -26.87
CA PHE A 581 -32.00 -16.15 -25.96
C PHE A 581 -32.44 -15.97 -24.50
N SER A 582 -31.81 -16.70 -23.57
CA SER A 582 -32.15 -16.60 -22.14
C SER A 582 -31.78 -15.22 -21.59
N SER A 583 -32.79 -14.52 -21.04
CA SER A 583 -32.61 -13.23 -20.37
C SER A 583 -31.81 -13.31 -19.05
N THR A 584 -31.54 -14.51 -18.55
CA THR A 584 -30.84 -14.74 -17.28
C THR A 584 -29.45 -15.38 -17.43
N ALA A 585 -29.13 -15.95 -18.59
CA ALA A 585 -27.84 -16.57 -18.84
C ALA A 585 -26.81 -15.58 -19.38
N ALA A 586 -25.70 -15.37 -18.66
CA ALA A 586 -24.63 -14.44 -19.08
C ALA A 586 -24.01 -14.79 -20.45
N ALA A 587 -24.05 -16.06 -20.86
CA ALA A 587 -23.65 -16.50 -22.19
C ALA A 587 -24.49 -15.84 -23.31
N SER A 588 -25.80 -15.71 -23.12
CA SER A 588 -26.70 -15.03 -24.07
C SER A 588 -26.32 -13.57 -24.30
N CYS A 589 -25.96 -12.84 -23.25
CA CYS A 589 -25.50 -11.46 -23.34
C CYS A 589 -24.14 -11.35 -24.03
N SER A 590 -23.26 -12.33 -23.78
CA SER A 590 -21.89 -12.38 -24.31
C SER A 590 -21.83 -12.66 -25.82
N ASN A 591 -22.95 -12.98 -26.46
CA ASN A 591 -23.07 -13.09 -27.92
C ASN A 591 -22.96 -11.72 -28.63
N CYS A 592 -23.29 -10.62 -27.93
CA CYS A 592 -23.31 -9.25 -28.49
C CYS A 592 -22.44 -8.27 -27.69
N HIS A 593 -22.24 -8.50 -26.39
CA HIS A 593 -21.47 -7.64 -25.49
C HIS A 593 -20.16 -8.30 -25.05
N THR A 594 -19.17 -7.49 -24.65
CA THR A 594 -17.99 -8.02 -23.97
C THR A 594 -18.41 -8.77 -22.70
N SER A 595 -17.81 -9.95 -22.44
CA SER A 595 -18.17 -10.84 -21.33
C SER A 595 -18.35 -10.12 -19.99
N ASN A 596 -19.29 -10.58 -19.16
CA ASN A 596 -19.54 -10.03 -17.82
C ASN A 596 -18.30 -10.09 -16.89
N THR A 597 -17.35 -11.00 -17.16
CA THR A 597 -16.07 -11.07 -16.44
C THR A 597 -15.10 -9.95 -16.82
N ALA A 598 -15.21 -9.36 -18.02
CA ALA A 598 -14.30 -8.32 -18.52
C ALA A 598 -14.31 -7.07 -17.63
N ALA A 599 -13.18 -6.35 -17.59
CA ALA A 599 -13.09 -5.08 -16.86
C ALA A 599 -14.10 -4.03 -17.39
N THR A 600 -14.27 -3.99 -18.71
CA THR A 600 -15.18 -3.10 -19.45
C THR A 600 -16.65 -3.24 -19.08
N HIS A 601 -17.11 -4.42 -18.64
CA HIS A 601 -18.52 -4.62 -18.29
C HIS A 601 -18.99 -3.76 -17.10
N ALA A 602 -18.06 -3.22 -16.31
CA ALA A 602 -18.36 -2.42 -15.12
C ALA A 602 -18.19 -0.90 -15.31
N ASP A 603 -17.72 -0.41 -16.47
CA ASP A 603 -17.41 1.02 -16.67
C ASP A 603 -18.62 1.89 -17.06
N GLY A 604 -19.79 1.27 -17.30
CA GLY A 604 -21.03 1.95 -17.68
C GLY A 604 -21.16 2.25 -19.17
N THR A 605 -20.17 1.91 -20.00
CA THR A 605 -20.21 2.12 -21.45
C THR A 605 -20.74 0.89 -22.21
N LEU A 606 -21.40 1.11 -23.34
CA LEU A 606 -21.98 0.03 -24.15
C LEU A 606 -20.91 -0.65 -25.02
N GLN A 607 -20.13 -1.54 -24.42
CA GLN A 607 -19.09 -2.29 -25.13
C GLN A 607 -19.67 -3.52 -25.84
N LEU A 608 -19.41 -3.59 -27.14
CA LEU A 608 -19.83 -4.66 -28.05
C LEU A 608 -18.64 -5.56 -28.38
N VAL A 609 -18.89 -6.82 -28.76
CA VAL A 609 -17.84 -7.67 -29.33
C VAL A 609 -17.43 -7.19 -30.74
N ALA A 610 -16.21 -7.53 -31.16
CA ALA A 610 -15.72 -7.21 -32.50
C ALA A 610 -16.66 -7.81 -33.57
N GLY A 611 -16.92 -7.06 -34.65
CA GLY A 611 -17.93 -7.41 -35.66
C GLY A 611 -19.27 -6.67 -35.49
N PHE A 612 -19.49 -6.01 -34.35
CA PHE A 612 -20.72 -5.31 -33.99
C PHE A 612 -20.48 -3.81 -33.75
N ASN A 613 -21.45 -2.95 -34.10
CA ASN A 613 -21.39 -1.52 -33.75
C ASN A 613 -22.77 -0.93 -33.37
N ALA A 614 -22.74 0.23 -32.69
CA ALA A 614 -23.93 0.94 -32.20
C ALA A 614 -24.86 1.50 -33.31
N ILE A 615 -24.45 1.42 -34.58
CA ILE A 615 -25.22 1.88 -35.74
C ILE A 615 -25.99 0.70 -36.40
N GLY A 616 -25.84 -0.53 -35.87
CA GLY A 616 -26.58 -1.71 -36.28
C GLY A 616 -25.83 -2.68 -37.20
N THR A 617 -24.58 -2.41 -37.56
CA THR A 617 -23.73 -3.41 -38.24
C THR A 617 -23.51 -4.58 -37.28
N CYS A 618 -24.06 -5.75 -37.60
CA CYS A 618 -24.04 -6.96 -36.76
C CYS A 618 -23.55 -8.16 -37.58
N ASN A 619 -22.40 -7.98 -38.24
CA ASN A 619 -22.04 -8.70 -39.47
C ASN A 619 -21.79 -10.20 -39.27
N ASP A 620 -21.59 -10.68 -38.05
CA ASP A 620 -21.37 -12.10 -37.79
C ASP A 620 -22.67 -12.90 -37.99
N CYS A 621 -23.79 -12.41 -37.46
CA CYS A 621 -25.12 -13.02 -37.57
C CYS A 621 -25.94 -12.50 -38.76
N HIS A 622 -25.79 -11.22 -39.14
CA HIS A 622 -26.58 -10.58 -40.19
C HIS A 622 -25.66 -10.05 -41.29
N LYS A 623 -25.59 -10.75 -42.44
CA LYS A 623 -24.63 -10.42 -43.52
C LYS A 623 -25.01 -9.21 -44.38
N GLN A 624 -26.12 -8.55 -44.05
CA GLN A 624 -26.62 -7.34 -44.68
C GLN A 624 -26.81 -6.26 -43.60
N SER A 625 -26.61 -4.99 -43.96
CA SER A 625 -26.74 -3.88 -43.01
C SER A 625 -28.15 -3.78 -42.44
N VAL A 626 -28.27 -4.01 -41.13
CA VAL A 626 -29.50 -3.86 -40.35
C VAL A 626 -29.39 -2.69 -39.37
N ASN A 627 -30.49 -2.32 -38.72
CA ASN A 627 -30.53 -1.26 -37.72
C ASN A 627 -31.08 -1.81 -36.39
N TRP A 628 -30.35 -1.59 -35.29
CA TRP A 628 -30.73 -2.08 -33.96
C TRP A 628 -32.06 -1.49 -33.45
N THR A 629 -32.51 -0.36 -34.01
CA THR A 629 -33.75 0.32 -33.60
C THR A 629 -35.02 -0.27 -34.19
N THR A 630 -34.96 -1.03 -35.30
CA THR A 630 -36.18 -1.55 -35.96
C THR A 630 -36.66 -2.89 -35.38
N GLY A 631 -35.77 -3.66 -34.77
CA GLY A 631 -36.06 -4.94 -34.10
C GLY A 631 -36.39 -6.09 -35.05
N ARG A 632 -37.55 -6.03 -35.70
CA ARG A 632 -37.91 -7.01 -36.74
C ARG A 632 -37.11 -6.73 -38.01
N LEU A 633 -36.47 -7.77 -38.53
CA LEU A 633 -35.70 -7.73 -39.78
C LEU A 633 -36.53 -8.26 -40.96
N SER A 634 -36.08 -7.92 -42.17
CA SER A 634 -36.62 -8.49 -43.41
C SER A 634 -36.13 -9.94 -43.60
N CYS A 635 -36.86 -10.77 -44.35
CA CYS A 635 -36.43 -12.15 -44.63
C CYS A 635 -35.14 -12.16 -45.45
N GLU A 636 -35.04 -11.19 -46.36
CA GLU A 636 -33.96 -10.97 -47.30
C GLU A 636 -32.62 -10.79 -46.57
N SER A 637 -32.62 -10.14 -45.39
CA SER A 637 -31.44 -9.85 -44.56
C SER A 637 -30.59 -11.06 -44.17
N CYS A 638 -31.20 -12.26 -44.12
CA CYS A 638 -30.51 -13.52 -43.84
C CYS A 638 -30.43 -14.45 -45.07
N HIS A 639 -31.46 -14.45 -45.92
CA HIS A 639 -31.64 -15.45 -46.98
C HIS A 639 -31.10 -15.06 -48.36
N SER A 640 -30.76 -13.79 -48.59
CA SER A 640 -30.24 -13.22 -49.85
C SER A 640 -31.15 -13.44 -51.07
N THR A 641 -31.80 -12.38 -51.55
CA THR A 641 -32.63 -12.39 -52.77
C THR A 641 -31.98 -11.72 -53.98
N ALA A 642 -30.77 -11.17 -53.82
CA ALA A 642 -30.05 -10.41 -54.86
C ALA A 642 -28.58 -10.85 -55.06
N GLY A 643 -28.15 -11.92 -54.37
CA GLY A 643 -26.75 -12.35 -54.32
C GLY A 643 -25.98 -11.69 -53.16
N GLY A 644 -25.13 -12.45 -52.50
CA GLY A 644 -24.38 -12.01 -51.31
C GLY A 644 -24.11 -13.17 -50.34
N ALA A 645 -23.39 -12.89 -49.26
CA ALA A 645 -23.15 -13.88 -48.21
C ALA A 645 -24.45 -14.21 -47.45
N LEU A 646 -24.68 -15.49 -47.18
CA LEU A 646 -25.82 -15.97 -46.39
C LEU A 646 -25.50 -15.89 -44.90
N SER A 647 -26.50 -15.56 -44.08
CA SER A 647 -26.34 -15.58 -42.62
C SER A 647 -26.10 -17.00 -42.11
N VAL A 648 -25.25 -17.14 -41.08
CA VAL A 648 -24.93 -18.41 -40.43
C VAL A 648 -25.22 -18.24 -38.94
N ILE A 649 -26.15 -19.03 -38.40
CA ILE A 649 -26.54 -18.99 -36.99
C ILE A 649 -26.28 -20.36 -36.37
N SER A 650 -25.51 -20.43 -35.28
CA SER A 650 -25.12 -21.68 -34.60
C SER A 650 -24.49 -22.74 -35.53
N GLY A 651 -23.81 -22.30 -36.61
CA GLY A 651 -23.23 -23.16 -37.63
C GLY A 651 -24.17 -23.57 -38.76
N VAL A 652 -25.47 -23.27 -38.69
CA VAL A 652 -26.43 -23.51 -39.77
C VAL A 652 -26.52 -22.28 -40.69
N THR A 653 -26.19 -22.47 -41.96
CA THR A 653 -26.35 -21.47 -43.02
C THR A 653 -27.83 -21.31 -43.39
N ALA A 654 -28.29 -20.06 -43.49
CA ALA A 654 -29.64 -19.74 -43.95
C ALA A 654 -29.85 -20.24 -45.40
N PRO A 655 -30.97 -20.93 -45.70
CA PRO A 655 -31.28 -21.36 -47.06
C PRO A 655 -31.25 -20.22 -48.08
N ASP A 656 -30.54 -20.43 -49.19
CA ASP A 656 -30.43 -19.50 -50.31
C ASP A 656 -31.80 -19.22 -50.97
N LYS A 657 -32.10 -17.94 -51.25
CA LYS A 657 -33.34 -17.49 -51.91
C LYS A 657 -33.07 -16.55 -53.09
N THR A 658 -31.86 -16.55 -53.65
CA THR A 658 -31.43 -15.63 -54.72
C THR A 658 -32.25 -15.77 -56.01
N LEU A 659 -32.79 -16.96 -56.28
CA LEU A 659 -33.62 -17.24 -57.46
C LEU A 659 -35.11 -16.96 -57.25
N ALA A 660 -35.55 -16.52 -56.05
CA ALA A 660 -36.97 -16.36 -55.75
C ALA A 660 -37.62 -15.24 -56.57
N ALA A 661 -36.90 -14.15 -56.81
CA ALA A 661 -37.34 -12.99 -57.58
C ALA A 661 -37.19 -13.15 -59.11
N THR A 662 -36.57 -14.23 -59.58
CA THR A 662 -36.21 -14.42 -61.01
C THR A 662 -36.78 -15.71 -61.60
N ALA A 663 -36.61 -16.85 -60.92
CA ALA A 663 -37.08 -18.16 -61.36
C ALA A 663 -38.26 -18.71 -60.52
N GLY A 664 -38.37 -18.33 -59.24
CA GLY A 664 -39.39 -18.77 -58.30
C GLY A 664 -40.73 -18.01 -58.36
N HIS A 665 -41.59 -18.21 -57.35
CA HIS A 665 -42.90 -17.57 -57.24
C HIS A 665 -42.87 -16.05 -56.95
N GLY A 666 -41.73 -15.50 -56.53
CA GLY A 666 -41.56 -14.05 -56.31
C GLY A 666 -41.31 -13.26 -57.61
N LYS A 667 -41.13 -13.92 -58.75
CA LYS A 667 -40.78 -13.25 -60.03
C LYS A 667 -41.93 -12.43 -60.63
N ALA A 668 -41.58 -11.46 -61.47
CA ALA A 668 -42.54 -10.66 -62.22
C ALA A 668 -43.57 -11.53 -62.99
N GLY A 669 -44.85 -11.17 -62.89
CA GLY A 669 -45.96 -11.96 -63.44
C GLY A 669 -46.50 -13.08 -62.53
N VAL A 670 -45.86 -13.35 -61.40
CA VAL A 670 -46.39 -14.24 -60.32
C VAL A 670 -46.40 -13.49 -58.98
N ALA A 671 -45.32 -12.77 -58.68
CA ALA A 671 -45.23 -11.68 -57.71
C ALA A 671 -45.78 -11.96 -56.30
N GLN A 672 -45.65 -13.21 -55.81
CA GLN A 672 -46.05 -13.54 -54.44
C GLN A 672 -45.03 -13.00 -53.44
N SER A 673 -45.51 -12.29 -52.41
CA SER A 673 -44.67 -11.84 -51.30
C SER A 673 -44.34 -13.00 -50.36
N CYS A 674 -43.24 -12.89 -49.62
CA CYS A 674 -42.84 -13.89 -48.63
C CYS A 674 -43.98 -14.19 -47.62
N GLN A 675 -44.75 -13.17 -47.25
CA GLN A 675 -45.88 -13.25 -46.32
C GLN A 675 -47.14 -13.90 -46.92
N ALA A 676 -47.22 -14.08 -48.24
CA ALA A 676 -48.32 -14.81 -48.89
C ALA A 676 -48.22 -16.34 -48.65
N CYS A 677 -47.03 -16.84 -48.29
CA CYS A 677 -46.82 -18.25 -47.94
C CYS A 677 -46.32 -18.45 -46.50
N HIS A 678 -45.58 -17.51 -45.93
CA HIS A 678 -44.94 -17.67 -44.61
C HIS A 678 -45.49 -16.72 -43.55
N ASP A 679 -45.92 -17.28 -42.43
CA ASP A 679 -46.14 -16.55 -41.20
C ASP A 679 -44.81 -15.96 -40.70
N ASN A 680 -44.77 -14.64 -40.53
CA ASN A 680 -43.61 -13.93 -39.97
C ASN A 680 -43.62 -13.86 -38.43
N THR A 681 -44.67 -14.37 -37.76
CA THR A 681 -44.87 -14.31 -36.30
C THR A 681 -44.53 -15.61 -35.55
N ALA A 682 -44.65 -16.79 -36.21
CA ALA A 682 -44.10 -18.08 -35.75
C ALA A 682 -42.58 -18.03 -35.46
N SER A 683 -41.95 -19.16 -35.12
CA SER A 683 -40.49 -19.25 -34.86
C SER A 683 -39.62 -19.39 -36.12
N HIS A 684 -38.34 -18.99 -36.04
CA HIS A 684 -37.34 -19.18 -37.12
C HIS A 684 -35.95 -19.62 -36.69
N ILE A 685 -35.44 -19.11 -35.55
CA ILE A 685 -33.98 -19.07 -35.30
C ILE A 685 -33.61 -20.06 -34.20
N SER A 686 -33.71 -21.36 -34.47
CA SER A 686 -33.33 -22.42 -33.51
C SER A 686 -31.86 -22.84 -33.61
N GLY A 687 -31.20 -22.54 -34.75
CA GLY A 687 -29.90 -23.15 -35.09
C GLY A 687 -30.01 -24.60 -35.57
N VAL A 688 -31.21 -25.08 -35.95
CA VAL A 688 -31.45 -26.40 -36.54
C VAL A 688 -31.89 -26.25 -38.00
N ALA A 689 -31.46 -27.15 -38.87
CA ALA A 689 -31.78 -27.10 -40.29
C ALA A 689 -33.19 -27.69 -40.59
N GLY A 690 -34.10 -26.87 -41.10
CA GLY A 690 -35.35 -27.32 -41.73
C GLY A 690 -36.55 -27.57 -40.80
N ASP A 691 -36.42 -27.30 -39.51
CA ASP A 691 -37.48 -27.43 -38.50
C ASP A 691 -38.60 -26.37 -38.64
N GLN A 692 -38.25 -25.16 -39.09
CA GLN A 692 -39.14 -23.99 -39.12
C GLN A 692 -39.46 -23.55 -40.54
N LYS A 693 -40.34 -24.30 -41.23
CA LYS A 693 -40.85 -23.94 -42.58
C LYS A 693 -41.72 -22.67 -42.59
N ARG A 694 -42.19 -22.19 -41.44
CA ARG A 694 -43.02 -20.98 -41.25
C ARG A 694 -44.30 -20.90 -42.10
N LEU A 695 -44.77 -21.97 -42.74
CA LEU A 695 -45.95 -21.89 -43.62
C LEU A 695 -47.18 -21.39 -42.85
N LEU A 696 -47.98 -20.52 -43.48
CA LEU A 696 -49.28 -20.09 -42.94
C LEU A 696 -50.15 -21.31 -42.60
N PRO A 697 -51.00 -21.29 -41.56
CA PRO A 697 -51.78 -22.47 -41.16
C PRO A 697 -52.61 -23.10 -42.29
N ALA A 698 -53.20 -22.29 -43.18
CA ALA A 698 -53.96 -22.73 -44.35
C ALA A 698 -53.13 -23.45 -45.44
N LEU A 699 -51.79 -23.42 -45.33
CA LEU A 699 -50.82 -24.10 -46.19
C LEU A 699 -50.16 -25.30 -45.49
N THR A 700 -50.67 -25.71 -44.33
CA THR A 700 -50.16 -26.85 -43.54
C THR A 700 -51.25 -27.92 -43.38
N GLY A 701 -50.83 -29.19 -43.25
CA GLY A 701 -51.75 -30.31 -43.06
C GLY A 701 -51.41 -31.49 -43.97
N ALA A 702 -52.30 -31.78 -44.92
CA ALA A 702 -52.15 -32.91 -45.84
C ALA A 702 -51.04 -32.67 -46.88
N ALA A 703 -50.65 -33.75 -47.56
CA ALA A 703 -49.69 -33.69 -48.66
C ALA A 703 -50.17 -32.71 -49.76
N ASN A 704 -49.29 -31.80 -50.16
CA ASN A 704 -49.53 -30.78 -51.20
C ASN A 704 -50.55 -29.69 -50.84
N THR A 705 -51.02 -29.58 -49.59
CA THR A 705 -51.89 -28.47 -49.15
C THR A 705 -51.28 -27.11 -49.51
N GLU A 706 -49.96 -26.95 -49.37
CA GLU A 706 -49.22 -25.73 -49.69
C GLU A 706 -49.25 -25.35 -51.18
N CYS A 707 -49.36 -26.33 -52.07
CA CYS A 707 -49.46 -26.10 -53.52
C CYS A 707 -50.92 -25.99 -53.98
N ASN A 708 -51.78 -26.88 -53.49
CA ASN A 708 -53.18 -26.99 -53.89
C ASN A 708 -53.98 -25.71 -53.56
N TYR A 709 -53.62 -25.01 -52.48
CA TYR A 709 -54.21 -23.72 -52.10
C TYR A 709 -54.21 -22.66 -53.22
N CYS A 710 -53.22 -22.72 -54.13
CA CYS A 710 -53.17 -21.90 -55.34
C CYS A 710 -53.51 -22.71 -56.60
N HIS A 711 -52.92 -23.89 -56.77
CA HIS A 711 -52.95 -24.62 -58.04
C HIS A 711 -54.26 -25.35 -58.34
N GLN A 712 -55.26 -25.31 -57.46
CA GLN A 712 -56.64 -25.76 -57.72
C GLN A 712 -57.64 -24.59 -57.82
N ASP A 713 -57.16 -23.34 -57.74
CA ASP A 713 -57.99 -22.13 -57.70
C ASP A 713 -57.76 -21.27 -58.96
N SER A 714 -58.75 -21.24 -59.85
CA SER A 714 -58.71 -20.47 -61.10
C SER A 714 -58.71 -18.95 -60.91
N GLY A 715 -58.97 -18.45 -59.69
CA GLY A 715 -58.75 -17.06 -59.31
C GLY A 715 -57.30 -16.74 -58.92
N LYS A 716 -56.46 -17.76 -58.65
CA LYS A 716 -55.06 -17.60 -58.24
C LYS A 716 -54.03 -18.03 -59.30
N VAL A 717 -54.39 -18.93 -60.22
CA VAL A 717 -53.47 -19.45 -61.25
C VAL A 717 -54.06 -19.45 -62.66
N THR A 718 -53.20 -19.35 -63.67
CA THR A 718 -53.61 -19.44 -65.08
C THR A 718 -54.03 -20.87 -65.44
N ALA A 719 -54.81 -21.03 -66.51
CA ALA A 719 -55.24 -22.34 -67.02
C ALA A 719 -54.09 -23.31 -67.37
N ARG A 720 -52.88 -22.80 -67.68
CA ARG A 720 -51.66 -23.62 -67.91
C ARG A 720 -51.12 -24.27 -66.63
N THR A 721 -51.52 -23.76 -65.46
CA THR A 721 -50.97 -24.07 -64.13
C THR A 721 -52.07 -24.44 -63.12
N LEU A 722 -53.28 -24.66 -63.60
CA LEU A 722 -54.45 -25.10 -62.84
C LEU A 722 -54.56 -26.62 -62.89
N ASN A 723 -54.99 -27.24 -61.80
CA ASN A 723 -55.14 -28.70 -61.64
C ASN A 723 -53.85 -29.47 -61.95
N MET A 724 -52.72 -28.98 -61.43
CA MET A 724 -51.42 -29.65 -61.57
C MET A 724 -51.45 -31.07 -60.99
N GLN A 725 -50.94 -32.02 -61.77
CA GLN A 725 -50.99 -33.45 -61.46
C GLN A 725 -49.73 -33.93 -60.72
N VAL A 726 -49.86 -35.04 -59.99
CA VAL A 726 -48.73 -35.73 -59.36
C VAL A 726 -48.27 -36.92 -60.21
N HIS A 727 -46.99 -37.27 -60.11
CA HIS A 727 -46.43 -38.46 -60.74
C HIS A 727 -46.98 -39.74 -60.08
N VAL A 728 -47.11 -40.84 -60.84
CA VAL A 728 -47.41 -42.16 -60.26
C VAL A 728 -46.18 -42.70 -59.52
N GLY A 729 -46.21 -42.86 -58.19
CA GLY A 729 -45.13 -43.58 -57.49
C GLY A 729 -44.98 -43.29 -56.00
N THR A 730 -43.73 -43.23 -55.56
CA THR A 730 -43.30 -43.05 -54.16
C THR A 730 -43.08 -41.59 -53.76
N ALA A 731 -43.06 -40.66 -54.73
CA ALA A 731 -42.77 -39.23 -54.53
C ALA A 731 -43.98 -38.35 -54.90
N ASN A 732 -45.14 -38.63 -54.29
CA ASN A 732 -46.42 -37.97 -54.61
C ASN A 732 -46.53 -36.53 -54.03
N THR A 733 -45.41 -35.87 -53.72
CA THR A 733 -45.39 -34.51 -53.16
C THR A 733 -44.67 -33.51 -54.07
N CYS A 734 -45.34 -32.41 -54.39
CA CYS A 734 -44.85 -31.36 -55.29
C CYS A 734 -43.51 -30.78 -54.80
N ALA A 735 -43.36 -30.58 -53.48
CA ALA A 735 -42.15 -30.06 -52.87
C ALA A 735 -40.93 -31.00 -52.93
N ALA A 736 -41.12 -32.30 -53.21
CA ALA A 736 -40.01 -33.24 -53.46
C ALA A 736 -39.35 -32.99 -54.83
N CYS A 737 -40.12 -32.53 -55.82
CA CYS A 737 -39.64 -32.24 -57.17
C CYS A 737 -39.31 -30.75 -57.39
N HIS A 738 -40.09 -29.86 -56.78
CA HIS A 738 -39.99 -28.41 -56.99
C HIS A 738 -39.51 -27.67 -55.74
N ASP A 739 -38.77 -26.57 -55.94
CA ASP A 739 -38.54 -25.56 -54.90
C ASP A 739 -39.24 -24.24 -55.28
N PRO A 740 -40.31 -23.81 -54.58
CA PRO A 740 -41.09 -22.63 -54.97
C PRO A 740 -40.28 -21.32 -54.96
N HIS A 741 -39.09 -21.34 -54.37
CA HIS A 741 -38.14 -20.22 -54.38
C HIS A 741 -37.22 -20.19 -55.61
N GLY A 742 -37.46 -21.04 -56.62
CA GLY A 742 -36.71 -21.03 -57.87
C GLY A 742 -35.46 -21.91 -57.84
N THR A 743 -35.04 -22.29 -59.05
CA THR A 743 -33.92 -23.19 -59.35
C THR A 743 -33.27 -22.77 -60.65
N THR A 744 -32.06 -23.25 -60.95
CA THR A 744 -31.44 -23.07 -62.27
C THR A 744 -32.17 -23.80 -63.40
N ASN A 745 -32.92 -24.85 -63.07
CA ASN A 745 -33.82 -25.54 -64.00
C ASN A 745 -35.11 -24.76 -64.24
N SER A 746 -35.72 -24.98 -65.41
CA SER A 746 -37.07 -24.53 -65.71
C SER A 746 -38.11 -25.17 -64.77
N LEU A 747 -39.28 -24.53 -64.66
CA LEU A 747 -40.41 -24.99 -63.84
C LEU A 747 -40.06 -25.25 -62.36
N MET A 748 -39.02 -24.58 -61.83
CA MET A 748 -38.61 -24.65 -60.42
C MET A 748 -38.17 -26.06 -59.95
N LEU A 749 -37.76 -26.93 -60.88
CA LEU A 749 -37.34 -28.31 -60.60
C LEU A 749 -35.98 -28.38 -59.89
N ARG A 750 -35.92 -29.07 -58.76
CA ARG A 750 -34.69 -29.20 -57.95
C ARG A 750 -33.53 -29.78 -58.76
N THR A 751 -32.33 -29.26 -58.52
CA THR A 751 -31.07 -29.80 -59.04
C THR A 751 -30.60 -31.06 -58.30
N THR A 752 -31.31 -31.48 -57.26
CA THR A 752 -31.16 -32.76 -56.57
C THR A 752 -32.53 -33.37 -56.33
N LEU A 753 -32.73 -34.62 -56.77
CA LEU A 753 -33.98 -35.39 -56.65
C LEU A 753 -33.66 -36.78 -56.09
N GLY A 754 -34.19 -37.09 -54.90
CA GLY A 754 -33.83 -38.29 -54.16
C GLY A 754 -32.32 -38.35 -53.89
N SER A 755 -31.66 -39.41 -54.34
CA SER A 755 -30.20 -39.57 -54.30
C SER A 755 -29.46 -38.96 -55.51
N THR A 756 -30.17 -38.50 -56.55
CA THR A 756 -29.56 -37.92 -57.76
C THR A 756 -29.24 -36.46 -57.53
N SER A 757 -27.96 -36.07 -57.58
CA SER A 757 -27.54 -34.66 -57.61
C SER A 757 -27.01 -34.27 -58.98
N GLY A 758 -27.09 -32.99 -59.34
CA GLY A 758 -26.74 -32.51 -60.68
C GLY A 758 -27.84 -32.79 -61.71
N VAL A 759 -29.11 -32.78 -61.28
CA VAL A 759 -30.27 -32.98 -62.15
C VAL A 759 -30.45 -31.77 -63.08
N THR A 760 -30.38 -32.01 -64.39
CA THR A 760 -30.41 -30.96 -65.41
C THR A 760 -31.68 -31.01 -66.25
N PHE A 761 -32.37 -29.88 -66.37
CA PHE A 761 -33.44 -29.65 -67.36
C PHE A 761 -32.88 -29.09 -68.68
N THR A 762 -31.70 -29.59 -69.10
CA THR A 762 -30.98 -29.16 -70.30
C THR A 762 -30.48 -30.38 -71.07
N GLY A 763 -31.08 -30.62 -72.23
CA GLY A 763 -30.87 -31.79 -73.08
C GLY A 763 -32.08 -31.97 -74.00
N SER A 764 -32.00 -32.90 -74.95
CA SER A 764 -33.16 -33.35 -75.69
C SER A 764 -34.05 -34.21 -74.78
N ASP A 765 -35.28 -33.76 -74.54
CA ASP A 765 -36.36 -34.51 -73.88
C ASP A 765 -35.98 -35.21 -72.55
N PHE A 766 -35.53 -34.40 -71.58
CA PHE A 766 -35.57 -34.73 -70.14
C PHE A 766 -34.63 -35.86 -69.66
N VAL A 767 -33.89 -36.52 -70.56
CA VAL A 767 -32.87 -37.53 -70.29
C VAL A 767 -31.48 -37.06 -70.76
N ASN A 768 -30.40 -37.58 -70.15
CA ASN A 768 -29.03 -37.31 -70.59
C ASN A 768 -28.12 -38.56 -70.46
N GLY A 769 -26.97 -38.54 -71.16
CA GLY A 769 -26.00 -39.64 -71.13
C GLY A 769 -25.26 -39.83 -69.79
N SER A 770 -25.32 -38.83 -68.90
CA SER A 770 -24.74 -38.88 -67.55
C SER A 770 -25.65 -39.56 -66.52
N GLY A 771 -26.88 -39.93 -66.90
CA GLY A 771 -27.87 -40.49 -65.98
C GLY A 771 -28.52 -39.46 -65.04
N THR A 772 -28.36 -38.16 -65.28
CA THR A 772 -28.86 -37.06 -64.42
C THR A 772 -29.99 -36.25 -65.06
N GLY A 773 -30.67 -36.78 -66.09
CA GLY A 773 -31.94 -36.24 -66.54
C GLY A 773 -33.03 -36.37 -65.48
N VAL A 774 -34.06 -35.51 -65.54
CA VAL A 774 -35.14 -35.47 -64.54
C VAL A 774 -35.94 -36.78 -64.48
N CYS A 775 -36.14 -37.46 -65.61
CA CYS A 775 -36.79 -38.78 -65.63
C CYS A 775 -35.90 -39.85 -64.97
N GLN A 776 -34.62 -39.89 -65.33
CA GLN A 776 -33.63 -40.85 -64.83
C GLN A 776 -33.44 -40.76 -63.31
N ALA A 777 -33.58 -39.56 -62.74
CA ALA A 777 -33.53 -39.35 -61.30
C ALA A 777 -34.67 -40.02 -60.51
N CYS A 778 -35.82 -40.26 -61.15
CA CYS A 778 -37.00 -40.92 -60.56
C CYS A 778 -37.13 -42.39 -60.97
N HIS A 779 -36.53 -42.79 -62.09
CA HIS A 779 -36.53 -44.15 -62.66
C HIS A 779 -35.68 -45.14 -61.81
N THR A 780 -36.09 -45.39 -60.57
CA THR A 780 -35.36 -46.28 -59.64
C THR A 780 -35.75 -47.76 -59.81
N GLY A 781 -37.01 -48.02 -60.12
CA GLY A 781 -37.60 -49.36 -60.29
C GLY A 781 -38.07 -49.69 -61.72
N THR A 782 -37.87 -48.80 -62.69
CA THR A 782 -38.26 -49.03 -64.10
C THR A 782 -37.28 -49.98 -64.81
N THR A 783 -37.76 -50.63 -65.87
CA THR A 783 -36.92 -51.44 -66.79
C THR A 783 -35.94 -50.56 -67.57
N TYR A 784 -36.37 -49.36 -67.95
CA TYR A 784 -35.63 -48.46 -68.87
C TYR A 784 -35.32 -47.10 -68.24
N PHE A 785 -34.26 -46.45 -68.74
CA PHE A 785 -33.67 -45.20 -68.23
C PHE A 785 -33.39 -45.23 -66.72
N LYS A 786 -33.04 -46.41 -66.19
CA LYS A 786 -32.87 -46.63 -64.77
C LYS A 786 -31.75 -45.75 -64.18
N GLN A 787 -31.99 -45.18 -63.00
CA GLN A 787 -31.06 -44.31 -62.28
C GLN A 787 -29.65 -44.93 -62.21
N GLY A 788 -28.64 -44.21 -62.70
CA GLY A 788 -27.24 -44.66 -62.71
C GLY A 788 -26.90 -45.78 -63.71
N VAL A 789 -27.84 -46.21 -64.56
CA VAL A 789 -27.63 -47.22 -65.60
C VAL A 789 -27.66 -46.54 -66.98
N ALA A 790 -26.68 -46.87 -67.82
CA ALA A 790 -26.65 -46.39 -69.21
C ALA A 790 -27.75 -47.10 -70.03
N GLU A 791 -28.71 -46.33 -70.53
CA GLU A 791 -29.76 -46.84 -71.41
C GLU A 791 -29.28 -46.94 -72.87
N THR A 792 -29.70 -47.99 -73.57
CA THR A 792 -29.32 -48.27 -74.97
C THR A 792 -30.49 -48.78 -75.84
N ASN A 793 -31.65 -49.06 -75.24
CA ASN A 793 -32.76 -49.82 -75.83
C ASN A 793 -34.12 -49.11 -75.74
N HIS A 794 -34.18 -47.84 -75.34
CA HIS A 794 -35.41 -47.04 -75.24
C HIS A 794 -35.23 -45.66 -75.91
N PRO A 795 -36.26 -45.11 -76.59
CA PRO A 795 -36.18 -43.79 -77.22
C PRO A 795 -35.74 -42.68 -76.26
N THR A 796 -34.74 -41.89 -76.67
CA THR A 796 -34.15 -40.76 -75.94
C THR A 796 -34.83 -39.41 -76.22
N THR A 797 -35.91 -39.42 -77.01
CA THR A 797 -36.62 -38.22 -77.50
C THR A 797 -38.12 -38.48 -77.62
N GLY A 798 -38.94 -37.43 -77.63
CA GLY A 798 -40.41 -37.54 -77.75
C GLY A 798 -41.10 -38.13 -76.53
N CYS A 799 -40.45 -38.12 -75.36
CA CYS A 799 -40.90 -38.90 -74.19
C CYS A 799 -42.34 -38.60 -73.77
N LEU A 800 -42.79 -37.34 -73.89
CA LEU A 800 -44.13 -36.90 -73.48
C LEU A 800 -45.25 -37.30 -74.46
N ASP A 801 -44.93 -37.67 -75.69
CA ASP A 801 -45.91 -38.21 -76.65
C ASP A 801 -46.36 -39.62 -76.23
N CYS A 802 -45.46 -40.36 -75.58
CA CYS A 802 -45.75 -41.66 -74.96
C CYS A 802 -46.19 -41.54 -73.49
N HIS A 803 -45.57 -40.63 -72.73
CA HIS A 803 -45.78 -40.42 -71.28
C HIS A 803 -46.44 -39.06 -71.01
N ALA A 804 -47.73 -38.95 -71.31
CA ALA A 804 -48.47 -37.70 -71.22
C ALA A 804 -48.91 -37.34 -69.77
N HIS A 805 -49.36 -36.10 -69.58
CA HIS A 805 -50.19 -35.71 -68.43
C HIS A 805 -51.61 -36.23 -68.64
N ASN A 806 -52.03 -37.26 -67.91
CA ASN A 806 -53.27 -37.99 -68.17
C ASN A 806 -54.41 -37.40 -67.34
N THR A 807 -55.24 -36.56 -67.96
CA THR A 807 -56.40 -35.92 -67.30
C THR A 807 -57.47 -36.91 -66.83
N ALA A 808 -57.50 -38.14 -67.37
CA ALA A 808 -58.48 -39.16 -67.00
C ALA A 808 -58.05 -40.01 -65.79
N SER A 809 -56.75 -40.31 -65.63
CA SER A 809 -56.22 -40.99 -64.42
C SER A 809 -55.83 -40.01 -63.31
N GLY A 810 -55.73 -38.72 -63.61
CA GLY A 810 -55.36 -37.68 -62.64
C GLY A 810 -53.85 -37.59 -62.37
N THR A 811 -53.03 -38.39 -63.08
CA THR A 811 -51.60 -38.54 -62.83
C THR A 811 -50.76 -38.19 -64.07
N ALA A 812 -49.49 -37.88 -63.83
CA ALA A 812 -48.55 -37.48 -64.86
C ALA A 812 -47.59 -38.61 -65.27
N PHE A 813 -47.22 -38.62 -66.55
CA PHE A 813 -46.15 -39.41 -67.18
C PHE A 813 -46.41 -40.94 -67.29
N GLU A 814 -47.68 -41.32 -67.39
CA GLU A 814 -48.12 -42.72 -67.59
C GLU A 814 -48.01 -43.15 -69.07
N PRO A 815 -47.44 -44.34 -69.38
CA PRO A 815 -47.19 -44.77 -70.77
C PRO A 815 -48.43 -45.27 -71.53
N ASN A 816 -48.70 -44.62 -72.68
CA ASN A 816 -49.65 -45.08 -73.69
C ASN A 816 -49.10 -46.29 -74.49
N ARG A 817 -49.97 -47.17 -75.03
CA ARG A 817 -49.60 -48.56 -75.40
C ARG A 817 -49.91 -49.01 -76.85
N GLU A 818 -50.22 -48.11 -77.76
CA GLU A 818 -50.55 -48.47 -79.17
C GLU A 818 -49.52 -47.95 -80.18
N CYS A 819 -49.31 -48.69 -81.27
CA CYS A 819 -48.20 -48.42 -82.21
C CYS A 819 -48.31 -47.08 -82.93
N ASP A 820 -49.53 -46.70 -83.31
CA ASP A 820 -49.82 -45.49 -84.09
C ASP A 820 -49.50 -44.20 -83.33
N SER A 821 -49.43 -44.22 -81.98
CA SER A 821 -49.01 -43.04 -81.21
C SER A 821 -47.52 -42.72 -81.35
N CYS A 822 -46.71 -43.69 -81.80
CA CYS A 822 -45.25 -43.53 -81.94
C CYS A 822 -44.85 -43.30 -83.40
N HIS A 823 -45.24 -44.19 -84.31
CA HIS A 823 -44.79 -44.18 -85.71
C HIS A 823 -45.85 -43.71 -86.71
N GLY A 824 -47.09 -43.48 -86.26
CA GLY A 824 -48.18 -43.05 -87.11
C GLY A 824 -48.52 -44.05 -88.22
N TYR A 825 -49.12 -43.56 -89.31
CA TYR A 825 -49.69 -44.43 -90.35
C TYR A 825 -49.56 -43.85 -91.77
N PRO A 826 -49.09 -44.65 -92.76
CA PRO A 826 -48.32 -45.89 -92.57
C PRO A 826 -46.94 -45.60 -91.94
N PRO A 827 -46.29 -46.55 -91.24
CA PRO A 827 -44.89 -46.41 -90.83
C PRO A 827 -43.97 -46.27 -92.06
N ALA A 828 -43.01 -45.35 -92.00
CA ALA A 828 -42.13 -44.99 -93.12
C ALA A 828 -40.64 -45.29 -92.84
N PRO A 829 -39.86 -45.71 -93.85
CA PRO A 829 -38.43 -46.02 -93.72
C PRO A 829 -37.60 -44.74 -93.47
N ARG A 830 -36.54 -44.83 -92.65
CA ARG A 830 -35.67 -43.69 -92.31
C ARG A 830 -34.88 -43.15 -93.49
N GLN A 831 -34.49 -44.01 -94.43
CA GLN A 831 -33.80 -43.62 -95.65
C GLN A 831 -34.41 -44.28 -96.89
N THR A 832 -34.51 -43.48 -97.96
CA THR A 832 -35.00 -43.92 -99.27
C THR A 832 -33.95 -43.66 -100.34
N THR A 833 -33.87 -44.52 -101.37
CA THR A 833 -32.94 -44.35 -102.51
C THR A 833 -33.29 -43.15 -103.40
N THR A 834 -34.54 -42.72 -103.36
CA THR A 834 -35.06 -41.57 -104.10
C THR A 834 -35.84 -40.70 -103.10
N ALA A 835 -35.65 -39.37 -103.13
CA ALA A 835 -36.30 -38.50 -102.15
C ALA A 835 -37.83 -38.55 -102.26
N VAL A 836 -38.50 -39.10 -101.23
CA VAL A 836 -39.97 -39.12 -101.11
C VAL A 836 -40.41 -38.15 -100.01
N THR A 837 -41.22 -37.16 -100.37
CA THR A 837 -41.96 -36.34 -99.39
C THR A 837 -43.16 -37.13 -98.87
N PHE A 838 -43.33 -37.17 -97.55
CA PHE A 838 -44.50 -37.68 -96.83
C PHE A 838 -44.75 -36.80 -95.58
N GLY A 839 -45.73 -37.14 -94.73
CA GLY A 839 -45.97 -36.42 -93.48
C GLY A 839 -46.59 -35.03 -93.66
N VAL A 840 -47.13 -34.75 -94.85
CA VAL A 840 -47.80 -33.48 -95.20
C VAL A 840 -49.23 -33.73 -95.65
N GLN A 841 -50.09 -32.72 -95.57
CA GLN A 841 -51.52 -32.86 -95.85
C GLN A 841 -51.79 -33.40 -97.26
N GLY A 842 -52.58 -34.49 -97.36
CA GLY A 842 -52.85 -35.19 -98.63
C GLY A 842 -51.71 -36.08 -99.16
N ASN A 843 -50.64 -36.28 -98.40
CA ASN A 843 -49.49 -37.08 -98.80
C ASN A 843 -48.88 -37.80 -97.58
N TRP A 844 -49.57 -38.87 -97.15
CA TRP A 844 -49.32 -39.67 -95.94
C TRP A 844 -49.13 -38.79 -94.69
N SER A 845 -50.12 -37.94 -94.42
CA SER A 845 -50.02 -36.86 -93.42
C SER A 845 -49.74 -37.31 -91.98
N THR A 846 -50.08 -38.56 -91.65
CA THR A 846 -49.83 -39.18 -90.34
C THR A 846 -48.59 -40.06 -90.29
N ALA A 847 -47.93 -40.33 -91.42
CA ALA A 847 -46.76 -41.20 -91.45
C ALA A 847 -45.58 -40.55 -90.71
N ARG A 848 -44.89 -41.33 -89.88
CA ARG A 848 -43.58 -40.97 -89.30
C ARG A 848 -42.56 -42.05 -89.61
N PHE A 849 -41.29 -41.70 -89.39
CA PHE A 849 -40.19 -42.63 -89.49
C PHE A 849 -40.32 -43.77 -88.45
N GLU A 850 -39.98 -44.98 -88.86
CA GLU A 850 -39.84 -46.13 -87.99
C GLU A 850 -38.43 -46.22 -87.38
N ASP A 851 -38.28 -46.90 -86.24
CA ASP A 851 -37.04 -46.90 -85.46
C ASP A 851 -36.19 -48.18 -85.58
N TYR A 852 -36.57 -49.08 -86.48
CA TYR A 852 -35.88 -50.33 -86.78
C TYR A 852 -35.49 -50.39 -88.26
N SER A 853 -34.34 -50.99 -88.56
CA SER A 853 -33.76 -51.00 -89.91
C SER A 853 -34.41 -52.05 -90.80
N GLY A 854 -34.63 -51.69 -92.07
CA GLY A 854 -35.04 -52.64 -93.13
C GLY A 854 -36.53 -52.97 -93.20
N GLY A 855 -37.37 -52.27 -92.46
CA GLY A 855 -38.82 -52.23 -92.64
C GLY A 855 -39.25 -51.34 -93.81
N GLY A 856 -40.57 -51.18 -93.96
CA GLY A 856 -41.28 -50.03 -94.54
C GLY A 856 -41.00 -49.56 -95.98
N GLY A 857 -39.96 -50.03 -96.67
CA GLY A 857 -39.46 -49.45 -97.93
C GLY A 857 -40.53 -49.22 -99.02
N ALA A 858 -41.49 -50.12 -99.13
CA ALA A 858 -42.59 -50.03 -100.09
C ALA A 858 -43.77 -49.15 -99.62
N HIS A 859 -43.95 -48.90 -98.31
CA HIS A 859 -45.10 -48.17 -97.77
C HIS A 859 -45.19 -46.72 -98.27
N VAL A 860 -44.06 -46.09 -98.56
CA VAL A 860 -43.97 -44.72 -99.10
C VAL A 860 -43.94 -44.68 -100.64
N VAL A 861 -44.30 -45.78 -101.30
CA VAL A 861 -44.47 -45.85 -102.75
C VAL A 861 -45.97 -45.79 -103.07
N ALA A 862 -46.39 -44.79 -103.85
CA ALA A 862 -47.81 -44.52 -104.14
C ALA A 862 -48.55 -45.64 -104.89
N ALA A 863 -47.80 -46.57 -105.52
CA ALA A 863 -48.34 -47.77 -106.16
C ALA A 863 -48.54 -48.95 -105.19
N HIS A 864 -48.06 -48.85 -103.95
CA HIS A 864 -48.23 -49.85 -102.88
C HIS A 864 -49.21 -49.36 -101.80
N ILE A 865 -49.11 -48.10 -101.35
CA ILE A 865 -50.08 -47.48 -100.42
C ILE A 865 -50.51 -46.11 -100.96
N LYS A 866 -51.81 -45.85 -100.98
CA LYS A 866 -52.39 -44.57 -101.42
C LYS A 866 -51.95 -43.39 -100.54
N LYS A 867 -51.78 -42.21 -101.14
CA LYS A 867 -51.26 -41.00 -100.47
C LYS A 867 -52.22 -40.38 -99.44
N ASP A 868 -53.49 -40.75 -99.42
CA ASP A 868 -54.51 -40.27 -98.48
C ASP A 868 -54.84 -41.27 -97.35
N ALA A 869 -54.07 -42.35 -97.21
CA ALA A 869 -54.32 -43.43 -96.26
C ALA A 869 -54.32 -42.97 -94.79
N LYS A 870 -55.18 -43.59 -93.96
CA LYS A 870 -55.49 -43.11 -92.59
C LYS A 870 -55.40 -44.24 -91.55
N PRO A 871 -55.00 -43.97 -90.29
CA PRO A 871 -54.99 -44.97 -89.21
C PRO A 871 -56.27 -45.80 -89.09
N SER A 872 -57.43 -45.15 -89.26
CA SER A 872 -58.76 -45.78 -89.21
C SER A 872 -59.03 -46.82 -90.31
N GLU A 873 -58.18 -46.94 -91.33
CA GLU A 873 -58.27 -47.96 -92.38
C GLU A 873 -57.54 -49.27 -91.99
N GLY A 874 -56.77 -49.25 -90.90
CA GLY A 874 -56.11 -50.44 -90.34
C GLY A 874 -55.22 -51.17 -91.33
N TRP A 875 -55.40 -52.48 -91.47
CA TRP A 875 -54.55 -53.31 -92.34
C TRP A 875 -55.01 -53.37 -93.81
N ALA A 876 -56.13 -52.72 -94.17
CA ALA A 876 -56.76 -52.90 -95.48
C ALA A 876 -55.84 -52.57 -96.68
N ASN A 877 -55.03 -51.50 -96.56
CA ASN A 877 -54.09 -51.08 -97.60
C ASN A 877 -52.95 -52.11 -97.86
N CYS A 878 -52.64 -53.00 -96.90
CA CYS A 878 -51.49 -53.91 -96.98
C CYS A 878 -51.86 -55.34 -97.45
N LEU A 879 -53.13 -55.73 -97.30
CA LEU A 879 -53.60 -57.09 -97.59
C LEU A 879 -53.54 -57.55 -99.06
N PRO A 880 -53.55 -56.71 -100.12
CA PRO A 880 -53.50 -57.17 -101.51
C PRO A 880 -52.25 -57.99 -101.92
N CYS A 881 -51.19 -57.99 -101.11
CA CYS A 881 -50.00 -58.83 -101.32
C CYS A 881 -49.52 -59.56 -100.06
N HIS A 882 -50.14 -59.34 -98.89
CA HIS A 882 -49.68 -59.86 -97.60
C HIS A 882 -50.81 -60.48 -96.77
N PHE A 883 -50.59 -61.67 -96.18
CA PHE A 883 -51.66 -62.41 -95.50
C PHE A 883 -51.57 -62.44 -93.96
N GLY A 884 -52.73 -62.36 -93.31
CA GLY A 884 -52.92 -62.59 -91.87
C GLY A 884 -52.91 -61.34 -90.95
N GLY A 885 -52.59 -60.16 -91.47
CA GLY A 885 -52.77 -58.87 -90.78
C GLY A 885 -52.08 -58.76 -89.40
N ALA A 886 -52.77 -58.13 -88.44
CA ALA A 886 -52.24 -57.80 -87.12
C ALA A 886 -51.71 -59.01 -86.32
N ALA A 887 -52.30 -60.20 -86.48
CA ALA A 887 -51.89 -61.40 -85.75
C ALA A 887 -50.49 -61.90 -86.15
N ASN A 888 -50.00 -61.53 -87.34
CA ASN A 888 -48.64 -61.82 -87.82
C ASN A 888 -47.64 -60.67 -87.52
N HIS A 889 -48.04 -59.61 -86.80
CA HIS A 889 -47.17 -58.47 -86.44
C HIS A 889 -47.15 -58.30 -84.91
N ALA A 890 -46.20 -58.95 -84.22
CA ALA A 890 -46.19 -58.98 -82.76
C ALA A 890 -45.59 -57.68 -82.15
N LYS A 891 -46.31 -57.08 -81.20
CA LYS A 891 -45.98 -55.80 -80.55
C LYS A 891 -44.91 -55.91 -79.43
N ALA A 892 -43.78 -56.59 -79.69
CA ALA A 892 -42.75 -56.85 -78.68
C ALA A 892 -41.66 -55.75 -78.66
N MET A 893 -41.48 -55.07 -77.53
CA MET A 893 -40.49 -53.99 -77.35
C MET A 893 -39.34 -54.40 -76.41
N PRO A 894 -38.08 -54.07 -76.74
CA PRO A 894 -37.64 -53.17 -77.81
C PRO A 894 -37.56 -53.86 -79.17
N PHE A 895 -38.15 -53.26 -80.21
CA PHE A 895 -38.27 -53.84 -81.56
C PHE A 895 -36.93 -54.33 -82.14
N LYS A 896 -35.83 -53.59 -81.90
CA LYS A 896 -34.47 -53.95 -82.33
C LYS A 896 -34.02 -55.35 -81.89
N ASN A 897 -34.48 -55.83 -80.74
CA ASN A 897 -34.11 -57.13 -80.18
C ASN A 897 -35.11 -58.23 -80.56
N HIS A 898 -36.13 -57.88 -81.35
CA HIS A 898 -37.33 -58.66 -81.64
C HIS A 898 -37.78 -58.56 -83.11
N VAL A 899 -36.89 -58.10 -84.01
CA VAL A 899 -37.17 -57.84 -85.44
C VAL A 899 -37.75 -59.06 -86.15
N ASP A 900 -37.30 -60.27 -85.81
CA ASP A 900 -37.76 -61.53 -86.43
C ASP A 900 -39.26 -61.79 -86.25
N ASN A 901 -39.88 -61.16 -85.25
CA ASN A 901 -41.33 -61.23 -84.99
C ASN A 901 -42.17 -60.34 -85.95
N VAL A 902 -41.52 -59.64 -86.89
CA VAL A 902 -42.14 -58.75 -87.89
C VAL A 902 -42.13 -59.44 -89.28
N THR A 903 -42.63 -60.68 -89.34
CA THR A 903 -42.44 -61.53 -90.52
C THR A 903 -43.48 -61.27 -91.63
N VAL A 904 -43.10 -60.48 -92.64
CA VAL A 904 -43.92 -60.22 -93.84
C VAL A 904 -44.05 -61.49 -94.69
N LYS A 905 -45.29 -61.93 -94.99
CA LYS A 905 -45.60 -63.14 -95.77
C LYS A 905 -46.33 -62.76 -97.07
N ILE A 906 -45.79 -63.15 -98.22
CA ILE A 906 -46.30 -62.80 -99.56
C ILE A 906 -47.23 -63.90 -100.10
N ASP A 907 -48.26 -63.51 -100.84
CA ASP A 907 -49.17 -64.44 -101.54
C ASP A 907 -48.42 -65.37 -102.53
N PRO A 908 -48.59 -66.71 -102.44
CA PRO A 908 -47.94 -67.66 -103.36
C PRO A 908 -48.48 -67.67 -104.80
N SER A 909 -49.66 -67.12 -105.07
CA SER A 909 -50.26 -67.11 -106.43
C SER A 909 -49.66 -66.05 -107.35
N LEU A 910 -49.11 -64.97 -106.77
CA LEU A 910 -48.50 -63.85 -107.50
C LEU A 910 -47.02 -64.13 -107.85
N ARG A 911 -46.73 -65.34 -108.34
CA ARG A 911 -45.37 -65.88 -108.54
C ARG A 911 -45.15 -66.34 -109.98
N PHE A 912 -43.96 -66.09 -110.54
CA PHE A 912 -43.58 -66.56 -111.87
C PHE A 912 -42.81 -67.89 -111.88
N SER A 913 -42.20 -68.28 -110.77
CA SER A 913 -41.62 -69.62 -110.54
C SER A 913 -41.81 -70.06 -109.08
N ASP A 914 -41.99 -71.36 -108.89
CA ASP A 914 -42.01 -72.03 -107.58
C ASP A 914 -40.60 -72.34 -107.02
N ASP A 915 -39.54 -72.22 -107.84
CA ASP A 915 -38.15 -72.28 -107.37
C ASP A 915 -37.98 -71.35 -106.17
N ALA A 916 -37.35 -71.88 -105.10
CA ALA A 916 -37.28 -71.29 -103.76
C ALA A 916 -37.13 -69.77 -103.82
N PHE A 917 -38.29 -69.10 -103.69
CA PHE A 917 -38.54 -67.81 -104.30
C PHE A 917 -37.49 -66.80 -103.85
N ALA A 918 -36.59 -66.42 -104.76
CA ALA A 918 -35.22 -65.96 -104.48
C ALA A 918 -35.07 -64.56 -103.84
N THR A 919 -36.02 -64.23 -102.98
CA THR A 919 -35.83 -63.56 -101.70
C THR A 919 -35.15 -62.21 -101.86
N TYR A 920 -35.92 -61.16 -102.15
CA TYR A 920 -36.87 -60.60 -101.17
C TYR A 920 -36.25 -60.62 -99.76
N THR A 921 -35.12 -59.95 -99.60
CA THR A 921 -34.53 -59.62 -98.31
C THR A 921 -35.33 -58.50 -97.64
N GLY A 922 -36.53 -58.85 -97.15
CA GLY A 922 -37.18 -58.09 -96.08
C GLY A 922 -36.48 -58.39 -94.75
N ALA A 923 -36.55 -57.46 -93.79
CA ALA A 923 -35.84 -57.57 -92.52
C ALA A 923 -36.14 -58.90 -91.79
N LYS A 924 -35.13 -59.76 -91.75
CA LYS A 924 -35.00 -60.90 -90.85
C LYS A 924 -33.56 -60.88 -90.34
N LEU A 925 -33.36 -61.02 -89.05
CA LEU A 925 -32.02 -61.12 -88.50
C LEU A 925 -31.47 -62.52 -88.82
N VAL A 926 -30.34 -62.55 -89.51
CA VAL A 926 -29.43 -63.70 -89.42
C VAL A 926 -28.60 -63.48 -88.17
N ASN A 927 -28.60 -64.46 -87.26
CA ASN A 927 -27.80 -64.40 -86.03
C ASN A 927 -26.37 -63.99 -86.38
N ASP A 928 -25.84 -63.07 -85.58
CA ASP A 928 -24.44 -62.60 -85.65
C ASP A 928 -24.07 -61.85 -86.94
N GLY A 929 -25.06 -61.40 -87.74
CA GLY A 929 -24.87 -60.68 -89.02
C GLY A 929 -25.65 -59.36 -89.16
N THR A 930 -25.40 -58.64 -90.27
CA THR A 930 -26.13 -57.41 -90.65
C THR A 930 -27.52 -57.72 -91.21
N ASN A 931 -28.47 -56.78 -91.09
CA ASN A 931 -29.75 -56.90 -91.79
C ASN A 931 -29.54 -56.77 -93.31
N GLN A 932 -30.51 -57.23 -94.08
CA GLN A 932 -30.54 -57.03 -95.52
C GLN A 932 -31.89 -56.41 -95.89
N THR A 933 -31.83 -55.19 -96.46
CA THR A 933 -32.89 -54.61 -97.28
C THR A 933 -32.92 -55.29 -98.65
N GLY A 934 -34.02 -55.18 -99.41
CA GLY A 934 -34.26 -56.15 -100.48
C GLY A 934 -35.02 -55.70 -101.72
N THR A 935 -34.87 -56.55 -102.72
CA THR A 935 -35.49 -56.41 -104.04
C THR A 935 -36.39 -57.60 -104.34
N CYS A 936 -37.51 -57.33 -104.98
CA CYS A 936 -38.50 -58.31 -105.41
C CYS A 936 -38.21 -58.61 -106.89
N PHE A 937 -38.04 -59.87 -107.31
CA PHE A 937 -37.72 -60.16 -108.72
C PHE A 937 -38.42 -61.35 -109.38
N ASN A 938 -39.28 -62.05 -108.66
CA ASN A 938 -40.04 -63.22 -109.14
C ASN A 938 -41.57 -63.05 -108.94
N VAL A 939 -42.02 -61.91 -108.37
CA VAL A 939 -43.46 -61.62 -108.19
C VAL A 939 -44.08 -61.07 -109.45
N SER A 940 -45.39 -61.30 -109.64
CA SER A 940 -46.18 -60.70 -110.73
C SER A 940 -46.07 -59.17 -110.80
N CYS A 941 -45.81 -58.51 -109.67
CA CYS A 941 -45.58 -57.05 -109.59
C CYS A 941 -44.18 -56.60 -110.04
N HIS A 942 -43.18 -57.49 -110.04
CA HIS A 942 -41.76 -57.19 -110.33
C HIS A 942 -41.07 -58.35 -111.08
N PHE A 943 -41.08 -58.24 -112.41
CA PHE A 943 -40.50 -59.15 -113.41
C PHE A 943 -38.99 -58.94 -113.67
N ARG A 944 -38.33 -58.17 -112.80
CA ARG A 944 -36.88 -57.89 -112.72
C ARG A 944 -36.57 -57.56 -111.26
N PRO A 945 -35.31 -57.59 -110.80
CA PRO A 945 -34.93 -56.96 -109.53
C PRO A 945 -35.52 -55.56 -109.42
N SER A 946 -36.46 -55.40 -108.49
CA SER A 946 -37.02 -54.10 -108.18
C SER A 946 -35.88 -53.18 -107.75
N PRO A 947 -35.96 -51.87 -108.04
CA PRO A 947 -34.98 -50.93 -107.50
C PRO A 947 -34.94 -51.08 -105.97
N GLN A 948 -33.74 -51.06 -105.40
CA GLN A 948 -33.60 -50.93 -103.94
C GLN A 948 -34.34 -49.65 -103.51
N TRP A 949 -35.22 -49.75 -102.51
CA TRP A 949 -36.02 -48.61 -102.05
C TRP A 949 -35.49 -47.97 -100.76
N SER A 950 -34.92 -48.78 -99.85
CA SER A 950 -34.19 -48.32 -98.67
C SER A 950 -32.73 -48.76 -98.75
N ILE A 951 -31.82 -47.87 -98.33
CA ILE A 951 -30.36 -48.08 -98.32
C ILE A 951 -29.84 -48.59 -96.96
N GLU A 952 -30.75 -48.92 -96.04
CA GLU A 952 -30.44 -49.32 -94.66
C GLU A 952 -29.86 -50.74 -94.55
N LYS A 953 -29.22 -51.03 -93.39
CA LYS A 953 -28.42 -52.23 -93.05
C LYS A 953 -28.66 -52.70 -91.62
#